data_AF-D0LJA3-F1
#
_entry.id   AF-D0LJA3-F1
#
_cell.length_a   1.000
_cell.length_b   1.000
_cell.length_c   1.000
_cell.angle_alpha   90.00
_cell.angle_beta   90.00
_cell.angle_gamma   90.00
#
_symmetry.space_group_name_H-M   'P 1'
#
loop_
_entity.id
_entity.type
_entity.pdbx_description
1 polymer ?
#
loop_
_entity_poly.entity_id
_entity_poly.type
_entity_poly.pdbx_seq_one_letter_code
_entity_poly.pdbx_strand_id
1 'polypeptide(L)'
;MSSLDRDQTPTYWRSLEAFEARLDTDADLRARVESEFPEQAADLMDPLSRRRFMQLMGASMALAGVATSAGCQRWEREEIVPLSTRPEGYVPGEARYYATTLEIGGVGEGVLVQTYDGRPIKVEGNPMHPFGTGATTTFAQASVLSLYDPDRSMRVRNREGTGGWDEVSALITGQVAIGDGTGLRVLSEASSSPTLARLRQAFLTRYPNARWYEYEPVSFDNERLGLGMAQGGEAGNALRAIPLLARAKRILSLEADIFGLHPARLRLAADFARGRGQDGENGGEMSRLYAVESTFTTAGTSADHRLPLPASHIGAFINVLVAAFEFAGKQLSGGNAAETTTQVQNALTATRSGEAGDPQRAAMFETVRPALAVLPERSLAFIAALATDLAEHRGESVVVAGPGLSPELHANVAALNSMLGAQGQTVAYATMPGDRSSSHLQDIVALAGEMRAGAVQNLIVLGGNPAYTAPAELGFAELLGKVANSIHLGEYYDETAAACAWHVPQLHTMESWGDARSYDGTYSLVQPLIEPMWRDRQNRPGRTASEMVAMLLGRGEVNGQLLVRETFDANFGGGDKAWRLALHNGFVQNSAFPVEVARGITRVDTPEPAAIGAGAYEVVFRPSSHTYDGRFANNAWMQELPDFITKLTWDNAALINPNTAEQMGVKNGELIALTLGGQSVELPVYTLPGQARGSIAVALGHGRTHAGRVAGLASENIPSTGFNVYGLRSSAAAYVGTGVTVSGTGKSYPLASTQDHWNMDEIGREGIEERLPELIRESTSSEYRNKPGVIAEAEHEIVMPAFVPDQNGKSLFEEHGYADQRTGTLGDSDEEVSRYQHKWGMAIDLGKCTGCNACVVACQAENNIPVVGKQEVMNSREMHWIRIDRYFAGAELKDDPHIAHQPVACQQCEMAPCEQVCPVGATIHSSEGLNDMVYNRCVGTRYCLNNCPYRVRRFNFLDYQGRSEAPGGSMDDARNAVRKLLFNPEVTVRSRGVMEKCTFCVQRIQQVKIAAKNAGVEEVPDGAIRTACQQACPAGAIEFGDLNDENSRVSRAHSLPRSYALLTNFYTRPRNLFLARIRNPNPNFAG
;
A
#
# COMPACT_ATOMS: atom_id res chain seq x y z
N MET A 1 39.18 4.34 -27.92
CA MET A 1 39.28 5.77 -28.30
C MET A 1 38.93 5.90 -29.78
N SER A 2 37.69 6.28 -30.09
CA SER A 2 37.31 7.36 -31.03
C SER A 2 35.79 7.54 -30.94
N SER A 3 35.37 8.79 -31.02
CA SER A 3 33.99 9.29 -30.97
C SER A 3 33.02 8.53 -31.89
N LEU A 4 31.95 7.97 -31.32
CA LEU A 4 30.65 7.81 -31.98
C LEU A 4 29.57 8.14 -30.94
N ASP A 5 28.91 9.26 -31.20
CA ASP A 5 27.66 9.83 -30.69
C ASP A 5 27.19 9.52 -29.27
N ARG A 6 27.35 10.54 -28.41
CA ARG A 6 26.87 10.62 -27.03
C ARG A 6 25.49 11.28 -26.89
N ASP A 7 24.76 11.52 -27.98
CA ASP A 7 23.57 12.39 -27.98
C ASP A 7 22.22 11.69 -28.17
N GLN A 8 22.14 10.36 -28.10
CA GLN A 8 20.86 9.65 -28.10
C GLN A 8 20.64 8.88 -26.80
N THR A 9 20.22 9.62 -25.78
CA THR A 9 19.69 9.03 -24.55
C THR A 9 18.30 8.44 -24.84
N PRO A 10 18.02 7.16 -24.59
CA PRO A 10 16.68 6.60 -24.81
C PRO A 10 15.67 7.21 -23.84
N THR A 11 14.73 8.00 -24.34
CA THR A 11 13.61 8.57 -23.57
C THR A 11 12.34 7.73 -23.69
N TYR A 12 11.58 7.64 -22.60
CA TYR A 12 10.22 7.08 -22.55
C TYR A 12 9.35 7.66 -23.68
N TRP A 13 8.68 6.82 -24.48
CA TRP A 13 7.58 7.29 -25.33
C TRP A 13 6.31 7.49 -24.50
N ARG A 14 5.60 8.60 -24.72
CA ARG A 14 4.48 9.01 -23.85
C ARG A 14 3.23 9.44 -24.62
N SER A 15 3.29 9.56 -25.95
CA SER A 15 2.16 9.87 -26.81
C SER A 15 2.28 9.21 -28.18
N LEU A 16 1.14 9.05 -28.88
CA LEU A 16 1.11 8.54 -30.25
C LEU A 16 1.95 9.42 -31.18
N GLU A 17 1.89 10.74 -31.03
CA GLU A 17 2.67 11.69 -31.84
C GLU A 17 4.18 11.56 -31.64
N ALA A 18 4.65 11.29 -30.42
CA ALA A 18 6.08 11.06 -30.15
C ALA A 18 6.56 9.70 -30.69
N PHE A 19 5.68 8.70 -30.68
CA PHE A 19 5.94 7.39 -31.27
C PHE A 19 5.89 7.44 -32.80
N GLU A 20 4.92 8.13 -33.39
CA GLU A 20 4.78 8.39 -34.83
C GLU A 20 5.96 9.20 -35.36
N ALA A 21 6.35 10.28 -34.67
CA ALA A 21 7.53 11.05 -35.03
C ALA A 21 8.81 10.19 -35.04
N ARG A 22 8.91 9.21 -34.13
CA ARG A 22 10.04 8.27 -34.10
C ARG A 22 9.93 7.19 -35.19
N LEU A 23 8.74 6.63 -35.41
CA LEU A 23 8.43 5.67 -36.49
C LEU A 23 8.70 6.25 -37.89
N ASP A 24 8.57 7.57 -38.04
CA ASP A 24 8.87 8.28 -39.28
C ASP A 24 10.37 8.50 -39.49
N THR A 25 11.16 8.50 -38.40
CA THR A 25 12.63 8.68 -38.45
C THR A 25 13.42 7.37 -38.35
N ASP A 26 12.82 6.29 -37.87
CA ASP A 26 13.47 5.01 -37.59
C ASP A 26 12.74 3.86 -38.32
N ALA A 27 13.24 3.54 -39.53
CA ALA A 27 12.65 2.54 -40.40
C ALA A 27 12.70 1.11 -39.83
N ASP A 28 13.72 0.81 -39.02
CA ASP A 28 13.84 -0.52 -38.39
C ASP A 28 12.90 -0.65 -37.20
N LEU A 29 12.68 0.43 -36.43
CA LEU A 29 11.65 0.48 -35.40
C LEU A 29 10.26 0.27 -36.00
N ARG A 30 9.97 0.91 -37.14
CA ARG A 30 8.70 0.74 -37.87
C ARG A 30 8.46 -0.70 -38.28
N ALA A 31 9.46 -1.34 -38.90
CA ALA A 31 9.36 -2.75 -39.28
C ALA A 31 9.18 -3.69 -38.08
N ARG A 32 9.81 -3.40 -36.94
CA ARG A 32 9.72 -4.20 -35.70
C ARG A 32 8.42 -4.00 -34.92
N VAL A 33 7.80 -2.82 -35.02
CA VAL A 33 6.50 -2.48 -34.44
C VAL A 33 5.36 -3.10 -35.25
N GLU A 34 5.45 -3.04 -36.58
CA GLU A 34 4.48 -3.66 -37.49
C GLU A 34 4.57 -5.21 -37.45
N SER A 35 5.68 -5.75 -36.93
CA SER A 35 5.92 -7.17 -36.69
C SER A 35 5.22 -7.66 -35.40
N GLU A 36 4.06 -8.30 -35.57
CA GLU A 36 3.27 -8.87 -34.45
C GLU A 36 3.93 -10.10 -33.78
N PHE A 37 4.84 -10.78 -34.48
CA PHE A 37 5.54 -11.98 -34.01
C PHE A 37 7.06 -11.80 -34.02
N PRO A 38 7.82 -12.48 -33.14
CA PRO A 38 9.29 -12.56 -33.26
C PRO A 38 9.69 -12.98 -34.69
N GLU A 39 10.80 -12.46 -35.22
CA GLU A 39 11.24 -12.71 -36.62
C GLU A 39 11.20 -14.20 -37.01
N GLN A 40 11.52 -15.08 -36.04
CA GLN A 40 11.56 -16.53 -36.23
C GLN A 40 10.18 -17.19 -36.45
N ALA A 41 9.09 -16.54 -36.05
CA ALA A 41 7.73 -17.06 -36.14
C ALA A 41 6.95 -16.56 -37.38
N ALA A 42 7.32 -15.40 -37.93
CA ALA A 42 6.68 -14.84 -39.13
C ALA A 42 6.95 -15.69 -40.39
N ASP A 43 8.15 -16.29 -40.50
CA ASP A 43 8.53 -17.16 -41.62
C ASP A 43 7.79 -18.50 -41.68
N LEU A 44 7.13 -18.91 -40.60
CA LEU A 44 6.46 -20.22 -40.49
C LEU A 44 5.02 -20.23 -41.04
N MET A 45 4.43 -19.07 -41.39
CA MET A 45 2.99 -18.95 -41.70
C MET A 45 2.63 -18.61 -43.16
N ASP A 46 3.60 -18.56 -44.10
CA ASP A 46 3.32 -18.28 -45.53
C ASP A 46 3.01 -19.60 -46.32
N PRO A 47 1.95 -19.68 -47.16
CA PRO A 47 1.63 -20.90 -47.90
C PRO A 47 2.72 -21.30 -48.90
N LEU A 48 3.46 -22.36 -48.58
CA LEU A 48 4.61 -22.83 -49.35
C LEU A 48 4.22 -23.32 -50.76
N SER A 49 4.58 -22.56 -51.80
CA SER A 49 4.59 -23.08 -53.17
C SER A 49 5.77 -24.04 -53.39
N ARG A 50 5.59 -25.06 -54.24
CA ARG A 50 6.60 -26.09 -54.53
C ARG A 50 7.94 -25.54 -55.03
N ARG A 51 7.94 -24.34 -55.62
CA ARG A 51 9.15 -23.60 -56.05
C ARG A 51 9.84 -22.89 -54.89
N ARG A 52 9.08 -22.31 -53.96
CA ARG A 52 9.59 -21.71 -52.71
C ARG A 52 10.19 -22.79 -51.80
N PHE A 53 9.61 -23.99 -51.77
CA PHE A 53 10.16 -25.15 -51.04
C PHE A 53 11.55 -25.57 -51.57
N MET A 54 11.74 -25.65 -52.89
CA MET A 54 13.04 -25.99 -53.46
C MET A 54 14.08 -24.88 -53.27
N GLN A 55 13.65 -23.61 -53.28
CA GLN A 55 14.51 -22.47 -52.92
C GLN A 55 14.89 -22.51 -51.43
N LEU A 56 13.95 -22.83 -50.54
CA LEU A 56 14.19 -22.98 -49.11
C LEU A 56 15.09 -24.19 -48.82
N MET A 57 14.96 -25.31 -49.53
CA MET A 57 15.86 -26.48 -49.40
C MET A 57 17.28 -26.17 -49.91
N GLY A 58 17.40 -25.48 -51.05
CA GLY A 58 18.70 -25.02 -51.55
C GLY A 58 19.36 -23.99 -50.63
N ALA A 59 18.57 -23.04 -50.11
CA ALA A 59 19.00 -22.05 -49.13
C ALA A 59 19.33 -22.68 -47.78
N SER A 60 18.59 -23.70 -47.34
CA SER A 60 18.88 -24.42 -46.08
C SER A 60 20.06 -25.37 -46.19
N MET A 61 20.42 -25.88 -47.37
CA MET A 61 21.70 -26.58 -47.57
C MET A 61 22.89 -25.60 -47.61
N ALA A 62 22.73 -24.42 -48.21
CA ALA A 62 23.75 -23.36 -48.18
C ALA A 62 23.91 -22.77 -46.76
N LEU A 63 22.80 -22.52 -46.07
CA LEU A 63 22.75 -22.12 -44.67
C LEU A 63 23.15 -23.26 -43.75
N ALA A 64 23.00 -24.54 -44.07
CA ALA A 64 23.58 -25.63 -43.28
C ALA A 64 25.11 -25.67 -43.42
N GLY A 65 25.66 -25.29 -44.57
CA GLY A 65 27.11 -25.09 -44.73
C GLY A 65 27.65 -23.88 -43.95
N VAL A 66 26.86 -22.80 -43.86
CA VAL A 66 27.21 -21.60 -43.07
C VAL A 66 26.84 -21.77 -41.59
N ALA A 67 25.81 -22.52 -41.23
CA ALA A 67 25.37 -22.81 -39.87
C ALA A 67 26.11 -24.00 -39.24
N THR A 68 26.80 -24.84 -40.01
CA THR A 68 27.80 -25.76 -39.40
C THR A 68 29.13 -25.06 -39.10
N SER A 69 29.38 -23.89 -39.72
CA SER A 69 30.54 -23.02 -39.40
C SER A 69 30.20 -21.85 -38.48
N ALA A 70 28.92 -21.45 -38.38
CA ALA A 70 28.42 -20.34 -37.54
C ALA A 70 27.31 -20.75 -36.54
N GLY A 71 26.85 -22.01 -36.53
CA GLY A 71 25.81 -22.52 -35.60
C GLY A 71 26.30 -22.84 -34.21
N CYS A 72 27.52 -22.44 -33.87
CA CYS A 72 27.79 -21.98 -32.52
C CYS A 72 27.34 -20.51 -32.45
N GLN A 73 26.06 -20.28 -32.14
CA GLN A 73 25.71 -19.04 -31.45
C GLN A 73 26.57 -19.07 -30.20
N ARG A 74 27.72 -18.37 -30.21
CA ARG A 74 28.60 -18.29 -29.06
C ARG A 74 27.72 -17.70 -27.98
N TRP A 75 27.32 -18.52 -27.00
CA TRP A 75 26.83 -18.01 -25.75
C TRP A 75 27.87 -16.97 -25.33
N GLU A 76 27.42 -15.76 -25.00
CA GLU A 76 28.34 -14.76 -24.51
C GLU A 76 29.13 -15.39 -23.36
N ARG A 77 30.43 -15.12 -23.33
CA ARG A 77 31.28 -15.71 -22.30
C ARG A 77 30.85 -15.14 -20.96
N GLU A 78 30.05 -15.88 -20.21
CA GLU A 78 29.69 -15.55 -18.84
C GLU A 78 30.87 -15.86 -17.91
N GLU A 79 31.27 -14.88 -17.11
CA GLU A 79 32.33 -15.05 -16.13
C GLU A 79 31.73 -15.29 -14.74
N ILE A 80 32.07 -16.42 -14.11
CA ILE A 80 31.72 -16.70 -12.72
C ILE A 80 32.86 -16.17 -11.84
N VAL A 81 32.58 -15.10 -11.09
CA VAL A 81 33.58 -14.45 -10.22
C VAL A 81 33.34 -14.84 -8.77
N PRO A 82 34.24 -15.62 -8.13
CA PRO A 82 34.11 -15.95 -6.70
C PRO A 82 34.51 -14.77 -5.81
N LEU A 83 34.06 -14.80 -4.56
CA LEU A 83 34.52 -13.85 -3.54
C LEU A 83 36.04 -13.97 -3.33
N SER A 84 36.74 -12.83 -3.31
CA SER A 84 38.18 -12.77 -3.00
C SER A 84 38.47 -13.18 -1.56
N THR A 85 37.55 -12.91 -0.64
CA THR A 85 37.56 -13.39 0.74
C THR A 85 36.13 -13.80 1.11
N ARG A 86 35.93 -15.10 1.32
CA ARG A 86 34.62 -15.66 1.68
C ARG A 86 34.40 -15.53 3.20
N PRO A 87 33.35 -14.83 3.66
CA PRO A 87 33.03 -14.78 5.08
C PRO A 87 32.77 -16.17 5.65
N GLU A 88 33.08 -16.38 6.92
CA GLU A 88 32.82 -17.66 7.60
C GLU A 88 31.32 -17.99 7.57
N GLY A 89 31.00 -19.25 7.24
CA GLY A 89 29.63 -19.73 7.13
C GLY A 89 28.82 -19.20 5.96
N TYR A 90 29.35 -18.31 5.11
CA TYR A 90 28.67 -17.81 3.91
C TYR A 90 28.63 -18.86 2.81
N VAL A 91 27.47 -19.09 2.20
CA VAL A 91 27.28 -20.01 1.07
C VAL A 91 26.64 -19.22 -0.08
N PRO A 92 27.31 -19.12 -1.25
CA PRO A 92 26.73 -18.46 -2.42
C PRO A 92 25.39 -19.11 -2.83
N GLY A 93 24.41 -18.27 -3.16
CA GLY A 93 23.08 -18.73 -3.58
C GLY A 93 22.12 -19.12 -2.45
N GLU A 94 22.58 -19.21 -1.19
CA GLU A 94 21.66 -19.42 -0.07
C GLU A 94 21.02 -18.10 0.37
N ALA A 95 19.68 -18.11 0.48
CA ALA A 95 18.94 -16.99 1.01
C ALA A 95 19.23 -16.78 2.51
N ARG A 96 19.50 -15.54 2.90
CA ARG A 96 19.64 -15.13 4.31
C ARG A 96 18.65 -14.04 4.67
N TYR A 97 18.13 -14.08 5.88
CA TYR A 97 17.20 -13.06 6.39
C TYR A 97 17.89 -12.21 7.44
N TYR A 98 17.80 -10.89 7.28
CA TYR A 98 18.27 -9.92 8.28
C TYR A 98 17.10 -9.12 8.82
N ALA A 99 17.07 -8.91 10.14
CA ALA A 99 16.07 -8.06 10.76
C ALA A 99 16.47 -6.59 10.64
N THR A 100 15.57 -5.73 10.18
CA THR A 100 15.81 -4.29 10.08
C THR A 100 14.50 -3.54 10.29
N THR A 101 14.52 -2.22 10.26
CA THR A 101 13.35 -1.38 10.49
C THR A 101 13.23 -0.36 9.37
N LEU A 102 12.03 -0.18 8.83
CA LEU A 102 11.73 0.87 7.84
C LEU A 102 10.91 1.97 8.52
N GLU A 103 11.31 3.22 8.39
CA GLU A 103 10.59 4.36 9.00
C GLU A 103 9.78 5.12 7.94
N ILE A 104 8.50 5.37 8.22
CA ILE A 104 7.63 6.24 7.42
C ILE A 104 6.86 7.14 8.39
N GLY A 105 6.86 8.46 8.14
CA GLY A 105 6.13 9.43 8.97
C GLY A 105 6.52 9.40 10.45
N GLY A 106 7.80 9.13 10.76
CA GLY A 106 8.29 9.01 12.13
C GLY A 106 7.82 7.76 12.88
N VAL A 107 7.46 6.68 12.18
CA VAL A 107 7.09 5.39 12.80
C VAL A 107 7.84 4.24 12.14
N GLY A 108 8.52 3.43 12.95
CA GLY A 108 9.28 2.25 12.51
C GLY A 108 8.43 0.99 12.35
N GLU A 109 8.50 0.36 11.17
CA GLU A 109 7.97 -0.97 10.86
C GLU A 109 9.11 -2.00 10.90
N GLY A 110 9.07 -2.93 11.85
CA GLY A 110 10.06 -4.01 11.96
C GLY A 110 9.86 -5.07 10.88
N VAL A 111 10.88 -5.27 10.04
CA VAL A 111 10.85 -6.16 8.87
C VAL A 111 12.00 -7.16 8.90
N LEU A 112 11.83 -8.26 8.15
CA LEU A 112 12.89 -9.15 7.74
C LEU A 112 13.15 -8.93 6.26
N VAL A 113 14.40 -8.89 5.85
CA VAL A 113 14.72 -8.73 4.43
C VAL A 113 15.58 -9.90 3.99
N GLN A 114 15.06 -10.61 2.99
CA GLN A 114 15.74 -11.69 2.31
C GLN A 114 16.85 -11.11 1.45
N THR A 115 18.03 -11.71 1.58
CA THR A 115 19.23 -11.34 0.83
C THR A 115 19.77 -12.56 0.11
N TYR A 116 20.25 -12.32 -1.12
CA TYR A 116 21.07 -13.28 -1.86
C TYR A 116 22.41 -12.64 -2.13
N ASP A 117 23.46 -13.29 -1.65
CA ASP A 117 24.83 -12.84 -1.83
C ASP A 117 25.09 -11.39 -1.36
N GLY A 118 24.42 -10.95 -0.30
CA GLY A 118 24.52 -9.58 0.24
C GLY A 118 23.64 -8.54 -0.47
N ARG A 119 22.80 -8.96 -1.43
CA ARG A 119 21.81 -8.09 -2.10
C ARG A 119 20.45 -8.25 -1.43
N PRO A 120 19.85 -7.20 -0.86
CA PRO A 120 18.43 -7.18 -0.50
C PRO A 120 17.55 -7.48 -1.72
N ILE A 121 16.66 -8.45 -1.64
CA ILE A 121 15.77 -8.83 -2.76
C ILE A 121 14.30 -8.68 -2.39
N LYS A 122 13.92 -9.12 -1.18
CA LYS A 122 12.52 -9.24 -0.79
C LYS A 122 12.33 -8.84 0.67
N VAL A 123 11.37 -7.96 0.93
CA VAL A 123 10.98 -7.55 2.28
C VAL A 123 9.83 -8.44 2.77
N GLU A 124 9.88 -8.84 4.03
CA GLU A 124 8.89 -9.62 4.75
C GLU A 124 8.68 -9.01 6.15
N GLY A 125 7.56 -9.30 6.81
CA GLY A 125 7.31 -8.76 8.15
C GLY A 125 8.11 -9.55 9.18
N ASN A 126 8.57 -8.89 10.25
CA ASN A 126 9.24 -9.60 11.34
C ASN A 126 8.20 -10.22 12.30
N PRO A 127 8.04 -11.56 12.32
CA PRO A 127 7.05 -12.21 13.19
C PRO A 127 7.44 -12.17 14.67
N MET A 128 8.71 -11.90 15.00
CA MET A 128 9.18 -11.78 16.38
C MET A 128 8.93 -10.38 16.96
N HIS A 129 8.71 -9.38 16.11
CA HIS A 129 8.51 -8.00 16.55
C HIS A 129 7.20 -7.87 17.35
N PRO A 130 7.20 -7.34 18.58
CA PRO A 130 6.06 -7.42 19.50
C PRO A 130 4.83 -6.66 19.00
N PHE A 131 5.05 -5.55 18.29
CA PHE A 131 3.98 -4.80 17.62
C PHE A 131 3.68 -5.29 16.20
N GLY A 132 4.62 -6.07 15.61
CA GLY A 132 4.50 -6.59 14.26
C GLY A 132 3.54 -7.78 14.21
N THR A 133 3.08 -8.13 13.01
CA THR A 133 2.22 -9.30 12.77
C THR A 133 2.89 -10.35 11.89
N GLY A 134 4.15 -10.14 11.49
CA GLY A 134 4.82 -10.93 10.45
C GLY A 134 4.41 -10.58 9.01
N ALA A 135 3.48 -9.64 8.84
CA ALA A 135 3.08 -9.10 7.54
C ALA A 135 3.76 -7.75 7.24
N THR A 136 3.55 -7.24 6.03
CA THR A 136 4.19 -6.00 5.53
C THR A 136 3.19 -5.05 4.90
N THR A 137 3.53 -3.77 4.87
CA THR A 137 2.78 -2.77 4.09
C THR A 137 3.20 -2.77 2.61
N THR A 138 2.38 -2.16 1.73
CA THR A 138 2.75 -1.97 0.31
C THR A 138 4.03 -1.15 0.17
N PHE A 139 4.18 -0.10 0.98
CA PHE A 139 5.38 0.74 1.02
C PHE A 139 6.63 -0.02 1.49
N ALA A 140 6.51 -0.86 2.52
CA ALA A 140 7.61 -1.70 2.97
C ALA A 140 8.07 -2.67 1.86
N GLN A 141 7.13 -3.32 1.18
CA GLN A 141 7.42 -4.17 0.01
C GLN A 141 8.13 -3.40 -1.10
N ALA A 142 7.69 -2.17 -1.38
CA ALA A 142 8.24 -1.36 -2.47
C ALA A 142 9.61 -0.74 -2.18
N SER A 143 10.02 -0.66 -0.90
CA SER A 143 11.30 -0.05 -0.49
C SER A 143 12.52 -0.69 -1.15
N VAL A 144 12.47 -1.98 -1.50
CA VAL A 144 13.58 -2.65 -2.21
C VAL A 144 13.76 -2.15 -3.65
N LEU A 145 12.66 -1.79 -4.33
CA LEU A 145 12.76 -1.14 -5.65
C LEU A 145 13.33 0.28 -5.50
N SER A 146 12.94 1.01 -4.45
CA SER A 146 13.51 2.32 -4.16
C SER A 146 15.02 2.25 -3.90
N LEU A 147 15.52 1.23 -3.17
CA LEU A 147 16.96 1.01 -2.97
C LEU A 147 17.72 0.97 -4.31
N TYR A 148 17.22 0.21 -5.29
CA TYR A 148 17.83 0.04 -6.61
C TYR A 148 17.27 0.98 -7.68
N ASP A 149 16.72 2.11 -7.29
CA ASP A 149 16.23 3.12 -8.22
C ASP A 149 17.42 3.86 -8.86
N PRO A 150 17.55 3.85 -10.20
CA PRO A 150 18.64 4.53 -10.91
C PRO A 150 18.60 6.06 -10.79
N ASP A 151 17.50 6.64 -10.32
CA ASP A 151 17.34 8.09 -10.12
C ASP A 151 17.71 8.58 -8.72
N ARG A 152 18.11 7.68 -7.82
CA ARG A 152 18.67 8.06 -6.52
C ARG A 152 19.88 8.99 -6.67
N SER A 153 20.02 9.87 -5.70
CA SER A 153 21.12 10.83 -5.65
C SER A 153 22.45 10.10 -5.44
N MET A 154 23.38 10.29 -6.37
CA MET A 154 24.65 9.53 -6.39
C MET A 154 25.85 10.32 -5.85
N ARG A 155 25.76 11.65 -5.81
CA ARG A 155 26.89 12.53 -5.45
C ARG A 155 26.40 13.85 -4.89
N VAL A 156 27.23 14.47 -4.08
CA VAL A 156 27.07 15.86 -3.65
C VAL A 156 27.01 16.78 -4.87
N ARG A 157 26.16 17.80 -4.82
CA ARG A 157 26.00 18.79 -5.89
C ARG A 157 25.72 20.17 -5.30
N ASN A 158 26.27 21.20 -5.92
CA ASN A 158 25.79 22.59 -5.80
C ASN A 158 24.72 22.85 -6.88
N ARG A 159 24.17 24.07 -6.93
CA ARG A 159 23.20 24.49 -7.98
C ARG A 159 23.71 24.30 -9.42
N GLU A 160 25.02 24.35 -9.64
CA GLU A 160 25.65 24.14 -10.96
C GLU A 160 25.89 22.65 -11.29
N GLY A 161 25.64 21.74 -10.33
CA GLY A 161 25.83 20.30 -10.49
C GLY A 161 27.28 19.81 -10.40
N THR A 162 28.23 20.68 -10.03
CA THR A 162 29.69 20.45 -10.03
C THR A 162 30.28 20.20 -8.63
N GLY A 163 29.51 20.47 -7.57
CA GLY A 163 30.00 20.45 -6.20
C GLY A 163 30.50 19.10 -5.67
N GLY A 164 31.28 19.15 -4.59
CA GLY A 164 31.85 17.97 -3.94
C GLY A 164 31.80 17.97 -2.42
N TRP A 165 32.15 16.83 -1.82
CA TRP A 165 32.15 16.66 -0.36
C TRP A 165 33.11 17.60 0.36
N ASP A 166 34.22 18.01 -0.25
CA ASP A 166 35.20 18.91 0.38
C ASP A 166 34.61 20.31 0.62
N GLU A 167 33.83 20.82 -0.33
CA GLU A 167 33.16 22.11 -0.24
C GLU A 167 32.03 22.07 0.78
N VAL A 168 31.22 21.02 0.77
CA VAL A 168 30.17 20.82 1.79
C VAL A 168 30.79 20.64 3.18
N SER A 169 31.90 19.92 3.31
CA SER A 169 32.59 19.75 4.59
C SER A 169 33.13 21.09 5.11
N ALA A 170 33.63 21.95 4.21
CA ALA A 170 34.05 23.30 4.57
C ALA A 170 32.85 24.16 5.03
N LEU A 171 31.69 24.06 4.37
CA LEU A 171 30.47 24.73 4.79
C LEU A 171 30.00 24.27 6.16
N ILE A 172 29.96 22.95 6.40
CA ILE A 172 29.61 22.35 7.69
C ILE A 172 30.59 22.83 8.77
N THR A 173 31.89 22.84 8.48
CA THR A 173 32.91 23.35 9.42
C THR A 173 32.71 24.84 9.71
N GLY A 174 32.33 25.61 8.69
CA GLY A 174 31.90 27.00 8.84
C GLY A 174 30.71 27.14 9.79
N GLN A 175 29.70 26.25 9.68
CA GLN A 175 28.56 26.21 10.63
C GLN A 175 29.02 25.91 12.05
N VAL A 176 29.97 24.99 12.23
CA VAL A 176 30.55 24.65 13.53
C VAL A 176 31.21 25.86 14.20
N ALA A 177 31.73 26.80 13.40
CA ALA A 177 32.38 28.02 13.86
C ALA A 177 31.42 29.16 14.26
N ILE A 178 30.10 29.04 14.05
CA ILE A 178 29.09 30.11 14.30
C ILE A 178 28.90 30.44 15.79
N GLY A 179 29.62 29.77 16.71
CA GLY A 179 29.55 30.07 18.13
C GLY A 179 28.25 29.56 18.75
N ASP A 180 27.28 30.45 18.98
CA ASP A 180 26.01 30.18 19.67
C ASP A 180 24.87 29.68 18.75
N GLY A 181 25.09 29.65 17.44
CA GLY A 181 24.10 29.20 16.45
C GLY A 181 23.14 30.28 15.94
N THR A 182 23.45 31.56 16.16
CA THR A 182 22.63 32.66 15.63
C THR A 182 22.47 32.54 14.11
N GLY A 183 21.22 32.55 13.63
CA GLY A 183 20.88 32.42 12.21
C GLY A 183 21.00 31.01 11.62
N LEU A 184 21.32 29.99 12.42
CA LEU A 184 21.32 28.58 12.02
C LEU A 184 19.98 27.92 12.34
N ARG A 185 19.37 27.30 11.33
CA ARG A 185 18.12 26.55 11.44
C ARG A 185 18.26 25.15 10.86
N VAL A 186 17.60 24.19 11.49
CA VAL A 186 17.44 22.84 10.95
C VAL A 186 15.95 22.59 10.72
N LEU A 187 15.62 22.05 9.55
CA LEU A 187 14.32 21.50 9.23
C LEU A 187 14.51 20.00 9.00
N SER A 188 13.86 19.14 9.77
CA SER A 188 13.90 17.69 9.54
C SER A 188 12.53 17.13 9.22
N GLU A 189 12.51 15.98 8.55
CA GLU A 189 11.33 15.10 8.59
C GLU A 189 11.06 14.64 10.03
N ALA A 190 9.83 14.17 10.27
CA ALA A 190 9.49 13.49 11.50
C ALA A 190 10.28 12.18 11.62
N SER A 191 10.95 11.98 12.76
CA SER A 191 11.65 10.73 13.07
C SER A 191 11.46 10.33 14.53
N SER A 192 11.26 9.04 14.74
CA SER A 192 11.21 8.38 16.03
C SER A 192 12.57 7.88 16.52
N SER A 193 13.64 8.09 15.74
CA SER A 193 15.00 7.65 16.05
C SER A 193 15.50 8.23 17.38
N PRO A 194 15.75 7.39 18.40
CA PRO A 194 16.33 7.88 19.65
C PRO A 194 17.76 8.37 19.47
N THR A 195 18.50 7.85 18.47
CA THR A 195 19.82 8.37 18.13
C THR A 195 19.74 9.80 17.59
N LEU A 196 18.83 10.06 16.65
CA LEU A 196 18.62 11.41 16.14
C LEU A 196 18.11 12.35 17.25
N ALA A 197 17.18 11.90 18.09
CA ALA A 197 16.68 12.69 19.22
C ALA A 197 17.79 13.08 20.21
N ARG A 198 18.70 12.15 20.53
CA ARG A 198 19.89 12.41 21.37
C ARG A 198 20.82 13.44 20.71
N LEU A 199 21.08 13.29 19.42
CA LEU A 199 21.96 14.19 18.66
C LEU A 199 21.32 15.59 18.51
N ARG A 200 20.01 15.68 18.30
CA ARG A 200 19.23 16.92 18.31
C ARG A 200 19.38 17.64 19.64
N GLN A 201 19.23 16.93 20.77
CA GLN A 201 19.41 17.53 22.09
C GLN A 201 20.84 18.06 22.30
N ALA A 202 21.86 17.30 21.88
CA ALA A 202 23.24 17.75 21.92
C ALA A 202 23.47 18.98 21.02
N PHE A 203 22.85 19.02 19.84
CA PHE A 203 22.92 20.13 18.90
C PHE A 203 22.35 21.42 19.50
N LEU A 204 21.14 21.37 20.04
CA LEU A 204 20.49 22.52 20.69
C LEU A 204 21.24 22.99 21.95
N THR A 205 21.92 22.07 22.65
CA THR A 205 22.78 22.43 23.79
C THR A 205 24.06 23.15 23.34
N ARG A 206 24.65 22.71 22.22
CA ARG A 206 25.86 23.31 21.64
C ARG A 206 25.59 24.67 20.99
N TYR A 207 24.41 24.84 20.41
CA TYR A 207 23.97 26.03 19.69
C TYR A 207 22.66 26.58 20.28
N PRO A 208 22.71 27.31 21.41
CA PRO A 208 21.51 27.76 22.12
C PRO A 208 20.58 28.69 21.32
N ASN A 209 21.12 29.41 20.32
CA ASN A 209 20.36 30.33 19.45
C ASN A 209 19.95 29.69 18.11
N ALA A 210 20.33 28.43 17.87
CA ALA A 210 19.80 27.66 16.75
C ALA A 210 18.37 27.20 17.07
N ARG A 211 17.57 26.95 16.02
CA ARG A 211 16.24 26.34 16.18
C ARG A 211 16.13 25.10 15.31
N TRP A 212 15.40 24.12 15.82
CA TRP A 212 15.09 22.87 15.15
C TRP A 212 13.59 22.82 14.90
N TYR A 213 13.22 22.64 13.64
CA TYR A 213 11.84 22.50 13.19
C TYR A 213 11.66 21.11 12.59
N GLU A 214 10.49 20.53 12.77
CA GLU A 214 10.13 19.27 12.13
C GLU A 214 8.91 19.47 11.24
N TYR A 215 8.94 18.96 10.01
CA TYR A 215 7.80 19.05 9.10
C TYR A 215 7.51 17.71 8.44
N GLU A 216 6.27 17.25 8.60
CA GLU A 216 5.71 16.07 7.95
C GLU A 216 4.33 16.46 7.37
N PRO A 217 4.14 16.45 6.04
CA PRO A 217 2.87 16.84 5.41
C PRO A 217 1.67 15.96 5.77
N VAL A 218 1.93 14.71 6.21
CA VAL A 218 0.95 13.74 6.67
C VAL A 218 1.29 13.35 8.11
N SER A 219 0.88 14.18 9.08
CA SER A 219 1.17 13.95 10.50
C SER A 219 -0.05 13.47 11.29
N PHE A 220 0.20 13.03 12.54
CA PHE A 220 -0.80 12.68 13.54
C PHE A 220 -0.84 13.71 14.69
N ASP A 221 -0.43 14.95 14.41
CA ASP A 221 -0.41 16.03 15.41
C ASP A 221 -1.78 16.28 16.01
N ASN A 222 -2.84 16.25 15.22
CA ASN A 222 -4.19 16.53 15.70
C ASN A 222 -4.63 15.55 16.79
N GLU A 223 -4.22 14.28 16.69
CA GLU A 223 -4.48 13.27 17.73
C GLU A 223 -3.75 13.63 19.03
N ARG A 224 -2.45 13.91 18.93
CA ARG A 224 -1.58 14.25 20.08
C ARG A 224 -2.05 15.54 20.77
N LEU A 225 -2.33 16.59 19.99
CA LEU A 225 -2.82 17.87 20.49
C LEU A 225 -4.20 17.71 21.14
N GLY A 226 -5.10 16.96 20.51
CA GLY A 226 -6.44 16.69 21.04
C GLY A 226 -6.41 15.92 22.36
N LEU A 227 -5.54 14.90 22.49
CA LEU A 227 -5.36 14.20 23.76
C LEU A 227 -4.84 15.14 24.86
N GLY A 228 -3.90 16.03 24.54
CA GLY A 228 -3.43 17.06 25.46
C GLY A 228 -4.55 17.99 25.94
N MET A 229 -5.39 18.48 25.02
CA MET A 229 -6.56 19.30 25.32
C MET A 229 -7.55 18.56 26.23
N ALA A 230 -7.83 17.29 25.95
CA ALA A 230 -8.79 16.49 26.71
C ALA A 230 -8.39 16.31 28.18
N GLN A 231 -7.09 16.33 28.51
CA GLN A 231 -6.60 16.18 29.88
C GLN A 231 -6.54 17.51 30.68
N GLY A 232 -6.97 18.63 30.09
CA GLY A 232 -6.96 19.93 30.76
C GLY A 232 -5.57 20.52 31.02
N GLY A 233 -4.53 20.05 30.32
CA GLY A 233 -3.16 20.54 30.44
C GLY A 233 -2.64 21.22 29.17
N GLU A 234 -1.69 22.15 29.31
CA GLU A 234 -0.81 22.55 28.20
C GLU A 234 0.13 21.37 27.90
N ALA A 235 -0.02 20.72 26.73
CA ALA A 235 0.93 19.87 25.98
C ALA A 235 1.95 18.97 26.76
N GLY A 236 1.74 18.67 28.05
CA GLY A 236 2.82 18.33 28.98
C GLY A 236 3.09 16.82 29.12
N ASN A 237 2.10 15.98 28.84
CA ASN A 237 2.24 14.53 28.76
C ASN A 237 1.70 14.09 27.39
N ALA A 238 2.58 13.92 26.41
CA ALA A 238 2.20 13.47 25.08
C ALA A 238 1.75 12.00 25.16
N LEU A 239 0.44 11.79 25.33
CA LEU A 239 -0.17 10.48 25.22
C LEU A 239 -0.42 10.15 23.75
N ARG A 240 -0.33 8.86 23.43
CA ARG A 240 -0.76 8.28 22.15
C ARG A 240 -1.84 7.24 22.41
N ALA A 241 -2.94 7.29 21.66
CA ALA A 241 -3.97 6.27 21.75
C ALA A 241 -3.59 5.07 20.89
N ILE A 242 -3.64 3.87 21.45
CA ILE A 242 -3.38 2.61 20.76
C ILE A 242 -4.68 1.79 20.80
N PRO A 243 -5.45 1.74 19.69
CA PRO A 243 -6.64 0.90 19.61
C PRO A 243 -6.28 -0.59 19.68
N LEU A 244 -7.02 -1.35 20.48
CA LEU A 244 -6.85 -2.78 20.71
C LEU A 244 -8.06 -3.55 20.12
N LEU A 245 -8.14 -3.63 18.79
CA LEU A 245 -9.34 -4.12 18.10
C LEU A 245 -9.65 -5.60 18.39
N ALA A 246 -8.66 -6.40 18.80
CA ALA A 246 -8.87 -7.80 19.15
C ALA A 246 -9.77 -7.98 20.39
N ARG A 247 -9.92 -6.92 21.19
CA ARG A 247 -10.79 -6.87 22.37
C ARG A 247 -12.09 -6.11 22.12
N ALA A 248 -12.25 -5.52 20.93
CA ALA A 248 -13.42 -4.71 20.61
C ALA A 248 -14.49 -5.54 19.90
N LYS A 249 -15.71 -5.50 20.41
CA LYS A 249 -16.91 -6.04 19.77
C LYS A 249 -17.61 -5.00 18.91
N ARG A 250 -17.53 -3.71 19.25
CA ARG A 250 -18.05 -2.60 18.45
C ARG A 250 -16.93 -1.61 18.15
N ILE A 251 -16.72 -1.33 16.87
CA ILE A 251 -15.67 -0.44 16.39
C ILE A 251 -16.35 0.68 15.61
N LEU A 252 -16.09 1.92 16.00
CA LEU A 252 -16.51 3.11 15.26
C LEU A 252 -15.28 3.81 14.68
N SER A 253 -15.18 3.85 13.36
CA SER A 253 -14.17 4.59 12.62
C SER A 253 -14.74 5.92 12.13
N LEU A 254 -14.12 7.04 12.49
CA LEU A 254 -14.51 8.40 12.09
C LEU A 254 -13.41 9.02 11.23
N GLU A 255 -13.62 9.12 9.91
CA GLU A 255 -12.61 9.58 8.93
C GLU A 255 -11.26 8.83 8.96
N ALA A 256 -11.20 7.70 9.65
CA ALA A 256 -9.97 6.95 9.86
C ALA A 256 -9.88 5.79 8.86
N ASP A 257 -8.83 5.80 8.04
CA ASP A 257 -8.47 4.67 7.19
C ASP A 257 -7.56 3.70 7.97
N ILE A 258 -8.17 3.02 8.95
CA ILE A 258 -7.46 2.22 9.97
C ILE A 258 -6.70 1.01 9.41
N PHE A 259 -7.06 0.52 8.21
CA PHE A 259 -6.36 -0.61 7.57
C PHE A 259 -5.47 -0.19 6.39
N GLY A 260 -5.59 1.05 5.90
CA GLY A 260 -4.84 1.54 4.74
C GLY A 260 -3.64 2.38 5.12
N LEU A 261 -3.85 3.53 5.77
CA LEU A 261 -2.81 4.54 5.99
C LEU A 261 -2.46 4.80 7.46
N HIS A 262 -3.21 4.23 8.39
CA HIS A 262 -2.89 4.35 9.82
C HIS A 262 -1.52 3.70 10.16
N PRO A 263 -0.67 4.30 11.02
CA PRO A 263 0.64 3.73 11.35
C PRO A 263 0.58 2.33 11.97
N ALA A 264 -0.47 2.06 12.75
CA ALA A 264 -0.75 0.74 13.33
C ALA A 264 -1.51 -0.24 12.39
N ARG A 265 -1.71 0.08 11.11
CA ARG A 265 -2.60 -0.66 10.18
C ARG A 265 -2.38 -2.17 10.14
N LEU A 266 -1.13 -2.65 10.21
CA LEU A 266 -0.85 -4.09 10.19
C LEU A 266 -1.46 -4.78 11.40
N ARG A 267 -1.26 -4.20 12.59
CA ARG A 267 -1.80 -4.71 13.84
C ARG A 267 -3.31 -4.58 13.88
N LEU A 268 -3.85 -3.43 13.46
CA LEU A 268 -5.29 -3.18 13.44
C LEU A 268 -6.03 -4.13 12.49
N ALA A 269 -5.48 -4.40 11.30
CA ALA A 269 -6.07 -5.35 10.35
C ALA A 269 -6.02 -6.79 10.88
N ALA A 270 -4.91 -7.22 11.50
CA ALA A 270 -4.82 -8.54 12.12
C ALA A 270 -5.80 -8.70 13.29
N ASP A 271 -5.89 -7.68 14.15
CA ASP A 271 -6.76 -7.66 15.31
C ASP A 271 -8.23 -7.66 14.93
N PHE A 272 -8.61 -6.88 13.91
CA PHE A 272 -9.93 -6.91 13.31
C PHE A 272 -10.25 -8.27 12.69
N ALA A 273 -9.36 -8.83 11.87
CA ALA A 273 -9.56 -10.13 11.23
C ALA A 273 -9.77 -11.27 12.26
N ARG A 274 -9.09 -11.21 13.41
CA ARG A 274 -9.37 -12.11 14.54
C ARG A 274 -10.78 -11.89 15.10
N GLY A 275 -11.18 -10.64 15.32
CA GLY A 275 -12.56 -10.30 15.73
C GLY A 275 -13.65 -10.73 14.74
N ARG A 276 -13.30 -10.95 13.47
CA ARG A 276 -14.21 -11.44 12.42
C ARG A 276 -14.32 -12.96 12.32
N GLY A 277 -13.60 -13.72 13.14
CA GLY A 277 -13.63 -15.20 13.12
C GLY A 277 -15.05 -15.77 13.22
N GLN A 278 -15.29 -16.85 12.47
CA GLN A 278 -16.54 -17.65 12.46
C GLN A 278 -16.19 -19.11 12.76
N ASP A 279 -17.16 -20.04 12.73
CA ASP A 279 -16.90 -21.49 12.74
C ASP A 279 -16.22 -22.00 14.02
N GLY A 280 -16.61 -21.45 15.18
CA GLY A 280 -16.04 -21.81 16.48
C GLY A 280 -14.80 -20.99 16.86
N GLU A 281 -14.31 -20.11 15.97
CA GLU A 281 -13.33 -19.09 16.34
C GLU A 281 -13.95 -18.09 17.35
N ASN A 282 -13.19 -17.76 18.40
CA ASN A 282 -13.47 -16.66 19.35
C ASN A 282 -14.86 -16.65 20.02
N GLY A 283 -15.45 -17.83 20.27
CA GLY A 283 -16.72 -17.95 21.01
C GLY A 283 -17.96 -17.52 20.22
N GLY A 284 -17.83 -17.27 18.91
CA GLY A 284 -18.97 -17.08 17.99
C GLY A 284 -19.55 -15.67 17.89
N GLU A 285 -19.08 -14.68 18.66
CA GLU A 285 -19.51 -13.28 18.50
C GLU A 285 -18.52 -12.45 17.68
N MET A 286 -18.98 -12.06 16.49
CA MET A 286 -18.25 -11.27 15.50
C MET A 286 -18.17 -9.79 15.87
N SER A 287 -17.00 -9.15 15.71
CA SER A 287 -16.86 -7.69 15.84
C SER A 287 -17.68 -6.97 14.76
N ARG A 288 -18.41 -5.93 15.13
CA ARG A 288 -19.14 -5.05 14.20
C ARG A 288 -18.35 -3.76 13.96
N LEU A 289 -18.18 -3.38 12.70
CA LEU A 289 -17.52 -2.13 12.30
C LEU A 289 -18.52 -1.14 11.71
N TYR A 290 -18.54 0.05 12.31
CA TYR A 290 -19.21 1.24 11.80
C TYR A 290 -18.17 2.20 11.22
N ALA A 291 -18.37 2.68 10.01
CA ALA A 291 -17.52 3.70 9.38
C ALA A 291 -18.33 4.94 9.05
N VAL A 292 -17.86 6.11 9.49
CA VAL A 292 -18.42 7.41 9.11
C VAL A 292 -17.31 8.21 8.44
N GLU A 293 -17.43 8.38 7.14
CA GLU A 293 -16.37 8.91 6.29
C GLU A 293 -16.94 9.59 5.05
N SER A 294 -16.25 10.60 4.57
CA SER A 294 -16.55 11.36 3.36
C SER A 294 -16.16 10.56 2.12
N THR A 295 -14.94 10.00 2.16
CA THR A 295 -14.32 9.21 1.12
C THR A 295 -14.41 7.74 1.46
N PHE A 296 -14.63 6.89 0.47
CA PHE A 296 -14.56 5.44 0.68
C PHE A 296 -13.12 5.01 1.04
N THR A 297 -12.93 4.37 2.20
CA THR A 297 -11.62 3.88 2.65
C THR A 297 -11.59 2.35 2.81
N THR A 298 -10.44 1.76 3.13
CA THR A 298 -10.36 0.32 3.44
C THR A 298 -11.15 -0.05 4.70
N ALA A 299 -11.34 0.91 5.61
CA ALA A 299 -12.20 0.74 6.77
C ALA A 299 -13.68 0.67 6.33
N GLY A 300 -14.10 1.57 5.43
CA GLY A 300 -15.45 1.58 4.86
C GLY A 300 -15.79 0.32 4.08
N THR A 301 -14.85 -0.25 3.32
CA THR A 301 -15.07 -1.51 2.58
C THR A 301 -15.25 -2.68 3.50
N SER A 302 -14.57 -2.67 4.65
CA SER A 302 -14.64 -3.72 5.67
C SER A 302 -15.79 -3.52 6.66
N ALA A 303 -16.46 -2.35 6.63
CA ALA A 303 -17.51 -2.00 7.58
C ALA A 303 -18.79 -2.81 7.35
N ASP A 304 -19.50 -3.10 8.44
CA ASP A 304 -20.84 -3.67 8.35
C ASP A 304 -21.87 -2.58 8.06
N HIS A 305 -21.64 -1.38 8.60
CA HIS A 305 -22.43 -0.18 8.33
C HIS A 305 -21.52 0.99 8.01
N ARG A 306 -21.81 1.68 6.91
CA ARG A 306 -21.07 2.86 6.48
C ARG A 306 -22.04 4.03 6.34
N LEU A 307 -21.65 5.22 6.78
CA LEU A 307 -22.39 6.44 6.56
C LEU A 307 -21.52 7.42 5.76
N PRO A 308 -21.84 7.67 4.47
CA PRO A 308 -21.18 8.72 3.69
C PRO A 308 -21.59 10.09 4.23
N LEU A 309 -20.64 10.80 4.84
CA LEU A 309 -20.85 12.11 5.47
C LEU A 309 -19.69 13.06 5.15
N PRO A 310 -19.95 14.32 4.72
CA PRO A 310 -18.90 15.31 4.54
C PRO A 310 -18.01 15.45 5.79
N ALA A 311 -16.71 15.60 5.60
CA ALA A 311 -15.74 15.65 6.69
C ALA A 311 -16.01 16.83 7.64
N SER A 312 -16.46 17.97 7.09
CA SER A 312 -16.89 19.15 7.87
C SER A 312 -18.10 18.89 8.78
N HIS A 313 -18.93 17.88 8.49
CA HIS A 313 -20.12 17.54 9.28
C HIS A 313 -19.84 16.51 10.39
N ILE A 314 -18.63 15.93 10.47
CA ILE A 314 -18.32 14.90 11.46
C ILE A 314 -18.28 15.44 12.89
N GLY A 315 -17.91 16.71 13.07
CA GLY A 315 -18.05 17.37 14.38
C GLY A 315 -19.50 17.41 14.85
N ALA A 316 -20.43 17.71 13.95
CA ALA A 316 -21.87 17.66 14.23
C ALA A 316 -22.30 16.23 14.59
N PHE A 317 -21.84 15.24 13.83
CA PHE A 317 -22.12 13.83 14.09
C PHE A 317 -21.66 13.39 15.49
N ILE A 318 -20.42 13.71 15.88
CA ILE A 318 -19.88 13.37 17.21
C ILE A 318 -20.73 14.00 18.32
N ASN A 319 -21.07 15.29 18.18
CA ASN A 319 -21.86 15.99 19.19
C ASN A 319 -23.25 15.37 19.39
N VAL A 320 -23.93 15.01 18.29
CA VAL A 320 -25.23 14.32 18.34
C VAL A 320 -25.08 12.90 18.88
N LEU A 321 -24.06 12.16 18.46
CA LEU A 321 -23.79 10.80 18.92
C LEU A 321 -23.58 10.76 20.44
N VAL A 322 -22.84 11.70 21.02
CA VAL A 322 -22.62 11.73 22.48
C VAL A 322 -23.95 11.94 23.23
N ALA A 323 -24.78 12.89 22.79
CA ALA A 323 -26.09 13.11 23.40
C ALA A 323 -27.01 11.88 23.26
N ALA A 324 -27.01 11.24 22.08
CA ALA A 324 -27.75 10.02 21.82
C ALA A 324 -27.27 8.85 22.70
N PHE A 325 -25.96 8.71 22.87
CA PHE A 325 -25.34 7.67 23.70
C PHE A 325 -25.69 7.83 25.19
N GLU A 326 -25.65 9.06 25.71
CA GLU A 326 -26.08 9.34 27.08
C GLU A 326 -27.58 9.07 27.30
N PHE A 327 -28.41 9.39 26.30
CA PHE A 327 -29.84 9.06 26.33
C PHE A 327 -30.05 7.55 26.35
N ALA A 328 -29.42 6.84 25.40
CA ALA A 328 -29.55 5.40 25.25
C ALA A 328 -29.11 4.66 26.52
N GLY A 329 -27.99 5.07 27.14
CA GLY A 329 -27.52 4.50 28.40
C GLY A 329 -28.53 4.63 29.54
N LYS A 330 -29.30 5.74 29.61
CA LYS A 330 -30.37 5.91 30.61
C LYS A 330 -31.58 5.00 30.32
N GLN A 331 -31.97 4.83 29.05
CA GLN A 331 -33.13 4.02 28.68
C GLN A 331 -32.87 2.51 28.79
N LEU A 332 -31.67 2.05 28.44
CA LEU A 332 -31.28 0.63 28.57
C LEU A 332 -31.34 0.11 30.01
N SER A 333 -31.32 1.00 31.01
CA SER A 333 -31.49 0.61 32.42
C SER A 333 -32.90 0.08 32.75
N GLY A 334 -33.88 0.22 31.84
CA GLY A 334 -35.27 -0.24 32.04
C GLY A 334 -35.99 -0.75 30.79
N GLY A 335 -35.34 -0.86 29.63
CA GLY A 335 -35.93 -1.28 28.35
C GLY A 335 -34.99 -2.14 27.51
N ASN A 336 -35.45 -2.60 26.34
CA ASN A 336 -34.61 -3.37 25.40
C ASN A 336 -33.97 -2.48 24.31
N ALA A 337 -32.99 -3.04 23.58
CA ALA A 337 -32.22 -2.37 22.55
C ALA A 337 -33.08 -1.77 21.41
N ALA A 338 -34.07 -2.53 20.94
CA ALA A 338 -34.92 -2.13 19.82
C ALA A 338 -35.79 -0.93 20.20
N GLU A 339 -36.47 -1.02 21.35
CA GLU A 339 -37.27 0.08 21.90
C GLU A 339 -36.43 1.33 22.17
N THR A 340 -35.23 1.15 22.75
CA THR A 340 -34.32 2.25 23.02
C THR A 340 -33.88 2.94 21.73
N THR A 341 -33.53 2.17 20.70
CA THR A 341 -33.15 2.70 19.38
C THR A 341 -34.27 3.56 18.80
N THR A 342 -35.52 3.07 18.81
CA THR A 342 -36.68 3.84 18.34
C THR A 342 -36.90 5.11 19.18
N GLN A 343 -36.76 5.04 20.50
CA GLN A 343 -36.90 6.21 21.37
C GLN A 343 -35.83 7.28 21.10
N VAL A 344 -34.57 6.87 20.90
CA VAL A 344 -33.47 7.78 20.54
C VAL A 344 -33.79 8.43 19.19
N GLN A 345 -34.15 7.64 18.16
CA GLN A 345 -34.47 8.16 16.84
C GLN A 345 -35.62 9.18 16.88
N ASN A 346 -36.72 8.86 17.58
CA ASN A 346 -37.85 9.76 17.72
C ASN A 346 -37.46 11.08 18.42
N ALA A 347 -36.59 11.01 19.44
CA ALA A 347 -36.11 12.21 20.13
C ALA A 347 -35.25 13.10 19.21
N LEU A 348 -34.37 12.50 18.41
CA LEU A 348 -33.56 13.23 17.42
C LEU A 348 -34.44 13.88 16.35
N THR A 349 -35.42 13.14 15.81
CA THR A 349 -36.35 13.64 14.79
C THR A 349 -37.21 14.79 15.32
N ALA A 350 -37.82 14.65 16.50
CA ALA A 350 -38.64 15.69 17.11
C ALA A 350 -37.85 16.99 17.40
N THR A 351 -36.61 16.84 17.86
CA THR A 351 -35.72 17.99 18.12
C THR A 351 -35.35 18.70 16.81
N ARG A 352 -35.09 17.94 15.75
CA ARG A 352 -34.80 18.50 14.42
C ARG A 352 -36.02 19.23 13.83
N SER A 353 -37.22 18.68 13.96
CA SER A 353 -38.45 19.27 13.42
C SER A 353 -39.00 20.44 14.25
N GLY A 354 -38.54 20.60 15.50
CA GLY A 354 -39.02 21.66 16.40
C GLY A 354 -40.38 21.37 17.03
N GLU A 355 -40.78 20.09 17.07
CA GLU A 355 -41.98 19.68 17.78
C GLU A 355 -41.79 19.73 19.30
N ALA A 356 -42.82 20.18 20.03
CA ALA A 356 -42.80 20.25 21.50
C ALA A 356 -42.85 18.85 22.11
N GLY A 357 -41.68 18.25 22.32
CA GLY A 357 -41.52 17.00 23.06
C GLY A 357 -41.63 17.16 24.58
N ASP A 358 -41.62 16.02 25.29
CA ASP A 358 -41.52 15.91 26.76
C ASP A 358 -40.45 16.88 27.32
N PRO A 359 -40.78 17.78 28.29
CA PRO A 359 -39.88 18.82 28.79
C PRO A 359 -38.52 18.34 29.28
N GLN A 360 -38.42 17.11 29.82
CA GLN A 360 -37.14 16.54 30.27
C GLN A 360 -36.31 15.92 29.13
N ARG A 361 -36.96 15.45 28.06
CA ARG A 361 -36.29 14.91 26.85
C ARG A 361 -35.80 16.03 25.94
N ALA A 362 -36.54 17.13 25.87
CA ALA A 362 -36.22 18.30 25.06
C ALA A 362 -34.88 18.94 25.47
N ALA A 363 -34.61 19.11 26.76
CA ALA A 363 -33.44 19.87 27.22
C ALA A 363 -32.07 19.33 26.79
N MET A 364 -31.91 17.99 26.69
CA MET A 364 -30.61 17.37 26.34
C MET A 364 -30.32 17.37 24.83
N PHE A 365 -31.34 17.21 23.99
CA PHE A 365 -31.17 17.26 22.55
C PHE A 365 -31.22 18.71 22.01
N GLU A 366 -31.84 19.63 22.75
CA GLU A 366 -31.88 21.05 22.38
C GLU A 366 -30.48 21.66 22.25
N THR A 367 -29.54 21.26 23.13
CA THR A 367 -28.14 21.73 23.07
C THR A 367 -27.40 21.28 21.81
N VAL A 368 -27.89 20.23 21.14
CA VAL A 368 -27.32 19.73 19.87
C VAL A 368 -28.21 20.03 18.66
N ARG A 369 -29.26 20.85 18.81
CA ARG A 369 -30.13 21.27 17.69
C ARG A 369 -29.34 21.87 16.51
N PRO A 370 -28.34 22.75 16.71
CA PRO A 370 -27.54 23.27 15.58
C PRO A 370 -26.81 22.17 14.81
N ALA A 371 -26.23 21.20 15.54
CA ALA A 371 -25.56 20.04 14.94
C ALA A 371 -26.57 19.13 14.20
N LEU A 372 -27.77 18.94 14.76
CA LEU A 372 -28.84 18.20 14.11
C LEU A 372 -29.30 18.84 12.81
N ALA A 373 -29.27 20.16 12.68
CA ALA A 373 -29.75 20.87 11.50
C ALA A 373 -28.89 20.61 10.24
N VAL A 374 -27.58 20.40 10.40
CA VAL A 374 -26.66 20.19 9.27
C VAL A 374 -26.53 18.73 8.83
N LEU A 375 -26.91 17.77 9.68
CA LEU A 375 -26.82 16.35 9.35
C LEU A 375 -27.91 15.94 8.34
N PRO A 376 -27.63 15.04 7.39
CA PRO A 376 -28.68 14.43 6.58
C PRO A 376 -29.66 13.62 7.43
N GLU A 377 -30.95 13.58 7.06
CA GLU A 377 -32.00 12.88 7.81
C GLU A 377 -31.69 11.37 8.00
N ARG A 378 -31.13 10.72 6.97
CA ARG A 378 -30.66 9.32 7.04
C ARG A 378 -29.68 9.06 8.19
N SER A 379 -28.93 10.07 8.62
CA SER A 379 -27.95 9.94 9.70
C SER A 379 -28.60 9.70 11.06
N LEU A 380 -29.86 10.11 11.25
CA LEU A 380 -30.53 10.03 12.55
C LEU A 380 -30.78 8.58 12.97
N ALA A 381 -31.26 7.74 12.05
CA ALA A 381 -31.48 6.32 12.29
C ALA A 381 -30.15 5.59 12.56
N PHE A 382 -29.11 5.91 11.77
CA PHE A 382 -27.76 5.38 11.97
C PHE A 382 -27.20 5.74 13.34
N ILE A 383 -27.30 7.03 13.75
CA ILE A 383 -26.83 7.49 15.05
C ILE A 383 -27.60 6.80 16.18
N ALA A 384 -28.92 6.66 16.06
CA ALA A 384 -29.73 6.02 17.09
C ALA A 384 -29.33 4.56 17.33
N ALA A 385 -29.13 3.80 16.24
CA ALA A 385 -28.71 2.41 16.31
C ALA A 385 -27.28 2.28 16.85
N LEU A 386 -26.35 3.10 16.36
CA LEU A 386 -24.97 3.14 16.82
C LEU A 386 -24.86 3.51 18.31
N ALA A 387 -25.54 4.58 18.73
CA ALA A 387 -25.54 5.06 20.11
C ALA A 387 -26.02 3.98 21.08
N THR A 388 -27.09 3.26 20.70
CA THR A 388 -27.65 2.17 21.49
C THR A 388 -26.69 0.99 21.55
N ASP A 389 -26.13 0.58 20.41
CA ASP A 389 -25.18 -0.55 20.34
C ASP A 389 -23.88 -0.27 21.13
N LEU A 390 -23.37 0.96 21.06
CA LEU A 390 -22.22 1.40 21.89
C LEU A 390 -22.57 1.43 23.39
N ALA A 391 -23.80 1.80 23.75
CA ALA A 391 -24.24 1.84 25.14
C ALA A 391 -24.44 0.44 25.73
N GLU A 392 -24.86 -0.54 24.92
CA GLU A 392 -24.95 -1.95 25.31
C GLU A 392 -23.59 -2.61 25.51
N HIS A 393 -22.59 -2.23 24.71
CA HIS A 393 -21.26 -2.85 24.69
C HIS A 393 -20.18 -1.94 25.33
N ARG A 394 -20.52 -1.27 26.44
CA ARG A 394 -19.54 -0.50 27.23
C ARG A 394 -18.40 -1.40 27.71
N GLY A 395 -17.17 -0.93 27.62
CA GLY A 395 -15.94 -1.69 27.91
C GLY A 395 -15.46 -2.57 26.77
N GLU A 396 -16.31 -2.86 25.78
CA GLU A 396 -16.00 -3.68 24.59
C GLU A 396 -16.10 -2.87 23.28
N SER A 397 -16.27 -1.56 23.40
CA SER A 397 -16.38 -0.63 22.27
C SER A 397 -15.14 0.23 22.13
N VAL A 398 -14.82 0.65 20.90
CA VAL A 398 -13.74 1.61 20.62
C VAL A 398 -14.14 2.58 19.52
N VAL A 399 -13.75 3.84 19.69
CA VAL A 399 -13.87 4.90 18.68
C VAL A 399 -12.47 5.31 18.22
N VAL A 400 -12.24 5.32 16.90
CA VAL A 400 -10.99 5.71 16.28
C VAL A 400 -11.23 6.89 15.34
N ALA A 401 -10.37 7.91 15.42
CA ALA A 401 -10.46 9.15 14.66
C ALA A 401 -9.32 9.27 13.65
N GLY A 402 -9.63 9.74 12.44
CA GLY A 402 -8.64 9.96 11.39
C GLY A 402 -7.84 11.24 11.63
N PRO A 403 -6.57 11.31 11.18
CA PRO A 403 -5.68 12.44 11.47
C PRO A 403 -6.14 13.78 10.87
N GLY A 404 -7.07 13.75 9.91
CA GLY A 404 -7.63 14.95 9.29
C GLY A 404 -8.67 15.68 10.14
N LEU A 405 -9.17 15.06 11.22
CA LEU A 405 -10.08 15.72 12.16
C LEU A 405 -9.31 16.73 13.03
N SER A 406 -10.00 17.78 13.50
CA SER A 406 -9.36 18.81 14.31
C SER A 406 -8.94 18.28 15.70
N PRO A 407 -7.96 18.92 16.37
CA PRO A 407 -7.58 18.56 17.73
C PRO A 407 -8.76 18.49 18.71
N GLU A 408 -9.72 19.42 18.62
CA GLU A 408 -10.91 19.45 19.47
C GLU A 408 -11.80 18.22 19.26
N LEU A 409 -11.89 17.73 18.02
CA LEU A 409 -12.63 16.49 17.71
C LEU A 409 -11.90 15.25 18.24
N HIS A 410 -10.57 15.21 18.13
CA HIS A 410 -9.78 14.14 18.76
C HIS A 410 -9.94 14.13 20.29
N ALA A 411 -9.98 15.31 20.93
CA ALA A 411 -10.24 15.44 22.35
C ALA A 411 -11.61 14.86 22.74
N ASN A 412 -12.65 15.17 21.95
CA ASN A 412 -14.00 14.64 22.15
C ASN A 412 -14.11 13.13 21.88
N VAL A 413 -13.34 12.59 20.95
CA VAL A 413 -13.24 11.13 20.73
C VAL A 413 -12.56 10.44 21.91
N ALA A 414 -11.49 11.04 22.47
CA ALA A 414 -10.88 10.53 23.70
C ALA A 414 -11.87 10.54 24.88
N ALA A 415 -12.64 11.62 25.03
CA ALA A 415 -13.70 11.71 26.03
C ALA A 415 -14.79 10.66 25.83
N LEU A 416 -15.23 10.42 24.59
CA LEU A 416 -16.20 9.37 24.28
C LEU A 416 -15.65 7.97 24.61
N ASN A 417 -14.39 7.68 24.27
CA ASN A 417 -13.73 6.43 24.67
C ASN A 417 -13.66 6.29 26.21
N SER A 418 -13.42 7.38 26.94
CA SER A 418 -13.48 7.38 28.39
C SER A 418 -14.91 7.08 28.90
N MET A 419 -15.94 7.69 28.32
CA MET A 419 -17.35 7.45 28.68
C MET A 419 -17.80 6.01 28.37
N LEU A 420 -17.23 5.39 27.33
CA LEU A 420 -17.45 3.99 26.97
C LEU A 420 -16.76 3.00 27.92
N GLY A 421 -15.85 3.46 28.78
CA GLY A 421 -15.01 2.56 29.58
C GLY A 421 -13.97 1.81 28.74
N ALA A 422 -13.61 2.33 27.55
CA ALA A 422 -12.67 1.71 26.62
C ALA A 422 -11.23 1.67 27.15
N GLN A 423 -10.92 2.57 28.07
CA GLN A 423 -9.57 2.78 28.57
C GLN A 423 -9.01 1.55 29.32
N GLY A 424 -7.85 1.06 28.88
CA GLY A 424 -7.23 -0.17 29.38
C GLY A 424 -7.90 -1.46 28.88
N GLN A 425 -9.10 -1.37 28.29
CA GLN A 425 -9.83 -2.50 27.72
C GLN A 425 -9.59 -2.60 26.22
N THR A 426 -10.12 -1.64 25.46
CA THR A 426 -10.08 -1.56 23.99
C THR A 426 -9.23 -0.40 23.46
N VAL A 427 -8.78 0.51 24.33
CA VAL A 427 -7.79 1.57 24.02
C VAL A 427 -6.73 1.61 25.10
N ALA A 428 -5.46 1.51 24.71
CA ALA A 428 -4.32 1.78 25.59
C ALA A 428 -3.80 3.21 25.34
N TYR A 429 -3.42 3.92 26.39
CA TYR A 429 -2.74 5.21 26.26
C TYR A 429 -1.27 5.05 26.62
N ALA A 430 -0.39 5.24 25.64
CA ALA A 430 1.05 5.15 25.81
C ALA A 430 1.64 6.54 26.08
N THR A 431 2.48 6.66 27.11
CA THR A 431 3.19 7.90 27.43
C THR A 431 4.43 8.03 26.56
N MET A 432 4.49 9.05 25.70
CA MET A 432 5.64 9.32 24.84
C MET A 432 6.67 10.20 25.57
N PRO A 433 7.83 9.68 25.99
CA PRO A 433 8.81 10.46 26.75
C PRO A 433 9.45 11.53 25.87
N GLY A 434 9.45 12.78 26.33
CA GLY A 434 10.20 13.87 25.70
C GLY A 434 9.59 14.44 24.42
N ASP A 435 8.39 14.02 24.03
CA ASP A 435 7.67 14.64 22.93
C ASP A 435 7.05 15.98 23.40
N ARG A 436 7.77 17.06 23.10
CA ARG A 436 7.36 18.46 23.32
C ARG A 436 7.31 19.22 22.00
N SER A 437 7.20 18.54 20.85
CA SER A 437 7.20 19.23 19.58
C SER A 437 5.95 20.10 19.45
N SER A 438 6.15 21.34 19.01
CA SER A 438 5.10 22.11 18.33
C SER A 438 4.53 21.27 17.18
N SER A 439 3.33 21.60 16.71
CA SER A 439 2.82 20.91 15.52
C SER A 439 3.77 21.13 14.34
N HIS A 440 3.95 20.10 13.52
CA HIS A 440 4.70 20.16 12.27
C HIS A 440 4.26 21.33 11.38
N LEU A 441 2.95 21.61 11.35
CA LEU A 441 2.41 22.72 10.59
C LEU A 441 2.77 24.09 11.20
N GLN A 442 2.79 24.19 12.53
CA GLN A 442 3.25 25.40 13.21
C GLN A 442 4.74 25.63 12.97
N ASP A 443 5.54 24.57 12.96
CA ASP A 443 6.97 24.60 12.72
C ASP A 443 7.33 25.13 11.34
N ILE A 444 6.70 24.61 10.28
CA ILE A 444 6.98 25.08 8.91
C ILE A 444 6.50 26.53 8.70
N VAL A 445 5.38 26.92 9.32
CA VAL A 445 4.88 28.31 9.29
C VAL A 445 5.84 29.24 10.02
N ALA A 446 6.33 28.85 11.19
CA ALA A 446 7.28 29.63 11.98
C ALA A 446 8.61 29.81 11.24
N LEU A 447 9.15 28.73 10.66
CA LEU A 447 10.37 28.79 9.86
C LEU A 447 10.19 29.70 8.64
N ALA A 448 9.09 29.57 7.90
CA ALA A 448 8.79 30.44 6.75
C ALA A 448 8.72 31.93 7.17
N GLY A 449 8.13 32.21 8.35
CA GLY A 449 8.13 33.55 8.95
C GLY A 449 9.53 34.09 9.21
N GLU A 450 10.42 33.28 9.79
CA GLU A 450 11.81 33.68 10.04
C GLU A 450 12.62 33.88 8.75
N MET A 451 12.40 33.05 7.73
CA MET A 451 13.04 33.19 6.42
C MET A 451 12.62 34.51 5.75
N ARG A 452 11.32 34.87 5.82
CA ARG A 452 10.82 36.16 5.30
C ARG A 452 11.42 37.36 6.03
N ALA A 453 11.62 37.23 7.34
CA ALA A 453 12.24 38.26 8.16
C ALA A 453 13.76 38.39 7.94
N GLY A 454 14.38 37.52 7.14
CA GLY A 454 15.82 37.50 6.92
C GLY A 454 16.63 37.03 8.14
N ALA A 455 15.98 36.38 9.11
CA ALA A 455 16.63 35.88 10.32
C ALA A 455 17.41 34.58 10.09
N VAL A 456 17.13 33.87 8.99
CA VAL A 456 17.77 32.59 8.62
C VAL A 456 18.92 32.84 7.65
N GLN A 457 20.15 32.63 8.12
CA GLN A 457 21.36 32.73 7.31
C GLN A 457 21.80 31.36 6.78
N ASN A 458 21.66 30.33 7.63
CA ASN A 458 22.06 28.97 7.34
C ASN A 458 20.88 28.03 7.63
N LEU A 459 20.51 27.23 6.64
CA LEU A 459 19.43 26.26 6.74
C LEU A 459 19.91 24.87 6.34
N ILE A 460 19.63 23.89 7.18
CA ILE A 460 19.93 22.49 6.93
C ILE A 460 18.61 21.74 6.88
N VAL A 461 18.31 21.17 5.72
CA VAL A 461 17.10 20.37 5.49
C VAL A 461 17.50 18.90 5.52
N LEU A 462 17.02 18.16 6.51
CA LEU A 462 17.32 16.75 6.76
C LEU A 462 16.14 15.88 6.31
N GLY A 463 16.22 15.35 5.09
CA GLY A 463 15.13 14.66 4.42
C GLY A 463 14.02 15.63 3.96
N GLY A 464 12.94 15.05 3.46
CA GLY A 464 11.70 15.78 3.18
C GLY A 464 11.76 16.63 1.92
N ASN A 465 10.58 17.00 1.44
CA ASN A 465 10.46 17.83 0.24
C ASN A 465 9.52 19.03 0.43
N PRO A 466 9.81 19.94 1.39
CA PRO A 466 8.96 21.07 1.72
C PRO A 466 8.78 22.07 0.56
N ALA A 467 9.68 22.13 -0.42
CA ALA A 467 9.46 22.94 -1.63
C ALA A 467 8.24 22.48 -2.44
N TYR A 468 7.91 21.18 -2.36
CA TYR A 468 6.73 20.58 -2.99
C TYR A 468 5.54 20.45 -2.02
N THR A 469 5.78 20.08 -0.75
CA THR A 469 4.73 19.68 0.19
C THR A 469 4.26 20.76 1.15
N ALA A 470 4.98 21.89 1.29
CA ALA A 470 4.56 22.97 2.20
C ALA A 470 3.25 23.64 1.72
N PRO A 471 2.43 24.18 2.64
CA PRO A 471 1.25 24.97 2.28
C PRO A 471 1.56 26.07 1.25
N ALA A 472 0.70 26.20 0.24
CA ALA A 472 0.99 27.00 -0.94
C ALA A 472 1.23 28.48 -0.62
N GLU A 473 0.50 29.03 0.35
CA GLU A 473 0.62 30.43 0.79
C GLU A 473 1.96 30.74 1.47
N LEU A 474 2.75 29.72 1.83
CA LEU A 474 4.09 29.93 2.38
C LEU A 474 5.09 30.35 1.32
N GLY A 475 4.92 29.95 0.05
CA GLY A 475 5.89 30.20 -1.01
C GLY A 475 7.27 29.62 -0.67
N PHE A 476 7.31 28.44 -0.04
CA PHE A 476 8.50 27.93 0.64
C PHE A 476 9.70 27.72 -0.30
N ALA A 477 9.46 27.24 -1.53
CA ALA A 477 10.51 27.08 -2.55
C ALA A 477 11.24 28.41 -2.87
N GLU A 478 10.49 29.52 -2.97
CA GLU A 478 11.08 30.84 -3.21
C GLU A 478 11.89 31.34 -2.00
N LEU A 479 11.43 31.03 -0.78
CA LEU A 479 12.14 31.36 0.44
C LEU A 479 13.47 30.59 0.53
N LEU A 480 13.48 29.30 0.19
CA LEU A 480 14.71 28.49 0.15
C LEU A 480 15.75 29.09 -0.80
N GLY A 481 15.30 29.59 -1.95
CA GLY A 481 16.16 30.25 -2.94
C GLY A 481 16.91 31.47 -2.40
N LYS A 482 16.36 32.16 -1.40
CA LYS A 482 16.90 33.39 -0.77
C LYS A 482 17.83 33.13 0.41
N VAL A 483 17.83 31.93 0.99
CA VAL A 483 18.75 31.60 2.10
C VAL A 483 20.17 31.47 1.55
N ALA A 484 21.11 32.18 2.16
CA ALA A 484 22.50 32.24 1.69
C ALA A 484 23.17 30.87 1.66
N ASN A 485 23.06 30.11 2.75
CA ASN A 485 23.65 28.78 2.88
C ASN A 485 22.55 27.75 3.20
N SER A 486 21.98 27.12 2.16
CA SER A 486 21.01 26.04 2.31
C SER A 486 21.59 24.69 1.87
N ILE A 487 21.55 23.69 2.75
CA ILE A 487 22.02 22.33 2.49
C ILE A 487 20.85 21.37 2.63
N HIS A 488 20.53 20.62 1.58
CA HIS A 488 19.52 19.57 1.60
C HIS A 488 20.18 18.18 1.62
N LEU A 489 19.80 17.33 2.58
CA LEU A 489 20.11 15.92 2.61
C LEU A 489 18.88 15.14 2.13
N GLY A 490 18.97 14.39 1.03
CA GLY A 490 17.82 13.62 0.51
C GLY A 490 18.22 12.45 -0.39
N GLU A 491 17.34 11.44 -0.49
CA GLU A 491 17.61 10.24 -1.31
C GLU A 491 17.53 10.51 -2.82
N TYR A 492 16.79 11.56 -3.20
CA TYR A 492 16.58 11.99 -4.58
C TYR A 492 17.00 13.45 -4.75
N TYR A 493 17.33 13.84 -5.99
CA TYR A 493 17.47 15.25 -6.35
C TYR A 493 16.08 15.82 -6.68
N ASP A 494 15.36 16.23 -5.64
CA ASP A 494 13.98 16.69 -5.70
C ASP A 494 13.81 18.22 -5.84
N GLU A 495 12.56 18.70 -5.75
CA GLU A 495 12.19 20.11 -5.81
C GLU A 495 12.90 20.93 -4.72
N THR A 496 13.11 20.35 -3.53
CA THR A 496 13.83 21.00 -2.43
C THR A 496 15.34 21.04 -2.70
N ALA A 497 15.92 19.95 -3.23
CA ALA A 497 17.30 19.92 -3.69
C ALA A 497 17.56 21.01 -4.75
N ALA A 498 16.64 21.19 -5.69
CA ALA A 498 16.74 22.19 -6.74
C ALA A 498 16.67 23.64 -6.21
N ALA A 499 15.92 23.89 -5.12
CA ALA A 499 15.82 25.21 -4.49
C ALA A 499 17.01 25.55 -3.57
N CYS A 500 17.61 24.53 -2.94
CA CYS A 500 18.74 24.68 -2.04
C CYS A 500 20.05 25.05 -2.77
N ALA A 501 21.03 25.58 -2.02
CA ALA A 501 22.35 25.89 -2.56
C ALA A 501 23.19 24.61 -2.77
N TRP A 502 23.02 23.65 -1.85
CA TRP A 502 23.72 22.37 -1.84
C TRP A 502 22.76 21.21 -1.62
N HIS A 503 23.07 20.09 -2.26
CA HIS A 503 22.40 18.82 -2.05
C HIS A 503 23.43 17.72 -1.74
N VAL A 504 23.15 16.94 -0.70
CA VAL A 504 23.92 15.83 -0.21
C VAL A 504 23.07 14.56 -0.35
N PRO A 505 23.62 13.47 -0.94
CA PRO A 505 22.91 12.20 -1.00
C PRO A 505 22.64 11.62 0.38
N GLN A 506 21.39 11.29 0.64
CA GLN A 506 20.98 10.48 1.79
C GLN A 506 21.13 9.00 1.48
N LEU A 507 21.66 8.25 2.45
CA LEU A 507 21.70 6.79 2.38
C LEU A 507 20.32 6.20 2.58
N HIS A 508 19.99 5.18 1.79
CA HIS A 508 18.77 4.42 2.01
C HIS A 508 18.91 3.63 3.33
N THR A 509 17.77 3.34 3.96
CA THR A 509 17.70 2.62 5.24
C THR A 509 18.49 1.29 5.21
N MET A 510 18.44 0.56 4.10
CA MET A 510 19.16 -0.72 3.92
C MET A 510 20.67 -0.57 3.67
N GLU A 511 21.19 0.65 3.53
CA GLU A 511 22.61 0.96 3.32
C GLU A 511 23.28 1.55 4.57
N SER A 512 22.51 1.79 5.63
CA SER A 512 22.98 2.57 6.78
C SER A 512 22.57 1.98 8.13
N TRP A 513 23.31 2.38 9.15
CA TRP A 513 22.98 2.10 10.55
C TRP A 513 22.04 3.18 11.09
N GLY A 514 21.01 2.76 11.81
CA GLY A 514 20.04 3.65 12.44
C GLY A 514 19.24 2.96 13.54
N ASP A 515 18.28 3.68 14.09
CA ASP A 515 17.28 3.16 15.00
C ASP A 515 15.96 3.91 14.83
N ALA A 516 14.85 3.29 15.23
CA ALA A 516 13.53 3.90 15.19
C ALA A 516 12.67 3.31 16.32
N ARG A 517 11.51 3.92 16.57
CA ARG A 517 10.48 3.34 17.43
C ARG A 517 9.22 3.02 16.64
N SER A 518 8.67 1.84 16.89
CA SER A 518 7.33 1.48 16.38
C SER A 518 6.23 2.31 17.03
N TYR A 519 5.00 2.15 16.55
CA TYR A 519 3.87 2.96 17.02
C TYR A 519 3.58 2.81 18.52
N ASP A 520 3.83 1.64 19.11
CA ASP A 520 3.75 1.39 20.56
C ASP A 520 4.99 1.84 21.35
N GLY A 521 6.01 2.35 20.65
CA GLY A 521 7.28 2.77 21.23
C GLY A 521 8.36 1.69 21.24
N THR A 522 8.13 0.46 20.76
CA THR A 522 9.17 -0.58 20.74
C THR A 522 10.41 -0.07 20.00
N TYR A 523 11.58 -0.14 20.65
CA TYR A 523 12.87 0.27 20.10
C TYR A 523 13.41 -0.79 19.14
N SER A 524 13.63 -0.37 17.89
CA SER A 524 14.06 -1.26 16.81
C SER A 524 15.30 -0.71 16.11
N LEU A 525 16.18 -1.62 15.73
CA LEU A 525 17.45 -1.30 15.09
C LEU A 525 17.29 -1.33 13.57
N VAL A 526 17.97 -0.40 12.90
CA VAL A 526 18.17 -0.44 11.45
C VAL A 526 19.54 -1.02 11.19
N GLN A 527 19.54 -2.20 10.58
CA GLN A 527 20.77 -2.85 10.10
C GLN A 527 20.95 -2.56 8.61
N PRO A 528 22.16 -2.19 8.17
CA PRO A 528 22.49 -2.18 6.76
C PRO A 528 22.62 -3.63 6.26
N LEU A 529 22.10 -3.89 5.08
CA LEU A 529 22.17 -5.19 4.42
C LEU A 529 23.15 -5.21 3.26
N ILE A 530 23.40 -4.04 2.69
CA ILE A 530 24.35 -3.80 1.62
C ILE A 530 25.19 -2.58 1.98
N GLU A 531 26.43 -2.51 1.50
CA GLU A 531 27.20 -1.28 1.63
C GLU A 531 26.59 -0.15 0.78
N PRO A 532 26.82 1.13 1.13
CA PRO A 532 26.43 2.25 0.28
C PRO A 532 26.87 2.07 -1.17
N MET A 533 25.90 1.95 -2.07
CA MET A 533 26.15 1.67 -3.48
C MET A 533 26.76 2.86 -4.21
N TRP A 534 26.32 4.07 -3.86
CA TRP A 534 26.78 5.30 -4.49
C TRP A 534 27.87 5.98 -3.67
N ARG A 535 28.98 6.27 -4.34
CA ARG A 535 30.17 6.90 -3.75
C ARG A 535 30.75 7.94 -4.71
N ASP A 536 31.36 8.97 -4.14
CA ASP A 536 32.08 9.97 -4.94
C ASP A 536 33.41 9.41 -5.49
N ARG A 537 34.15 10.25 -6.22
CA ARG A 537 35.45 9.86 -6.81
C ARG A 537 36.53 9.54 -5.75
N GLN A 538 36.35 10.00 -4.51
CA GLN A 538 37.21 9.73 -3.37
C GLN A 538 36.67 8.59 -2.51
N ASN A 539 35.72 7.80 -3.02
CA ASN A 539 35.11 6.65 -2.37
C ASN A 539 34.27 7.00 -1.11
N ARG A 540 33.84 8.25 -0.96
CA ARG A 540 33.00 8.72 0.15
C ARG A 540 31.52 8.49 -0.16
N PRO A 541 30.76 7.83 0.72
CA PRO A 541 29.33 7.58 0.51
C PRO A 541 28.49 8.83 0.85
N GLY A 542 27.17 8.73 0.68
CA GLY A 542 26.18 9.64 1.27
C GLY A 542 26.20 9.64 2.81
N ARG A 543 25.25 10.32 3.46
CA ARG A 543 25.11 10.34 4.92
C ARG A 543 23.68 10.07 5.36
N THR A 544 23.50 9.62 6.60
CA THR A 544 22.21 9.66 7.28
C THR A 544 21.98 11.01 7.96
N ALA A 545 20.74 11.30 8.37
CA ALA A 545 20.43 12.50 9.17
C ALA A 545 21.26 12.53 10.47
N SER A 546 21.36 11.40 11.18
CA SER A 546 22.17 11.27 12.40
C SER A 546 23.65 11.58 12.13
N GLU A 547 24.22 11.08 11.04
CA GLU A 547 25.60 11.36 10.70
C GLU A 547 25.83 12.83 10.33
N MET A 548 24.89 13.45 9.61
CA MET A 548 24.93 14.87 9.26
C MET A 548 24.91 15.76 10.52
N VAL A 549 24.04 15.44 11.50
CA VAL A 549 24.00 16.15 12.79
C VAL A 549 25.28 15.94 13.59
N ALA A 550 25.84 14.73 13.59
CA ALA A 550 27.13 14.46 14.22
C ALA A 550 28.26 15.32 13.62
N MET A 551 28.29 15.50 12.29
CA MET A 551 29.25 16.40 11.64
C MET A 551 29.04 17.87 12.07
N LEU A 552 27.79 18.33 12.21
CA LEU A 552 27.46 19.68 12.70
C LEU A 552 27.82 19.90 14.18
N LEU A 553 27.96 18.83 14.94
CA LEU A 553 28.50 18.86 16.30
C LEU A 553 30.03 18.92 16.33
N GLY A 554 30.69 18.94 15.16
CA GLY A 554 32.14 18.95 15.04
C GLY A 554 32.78 17.58 15.29
N ARG A 555 32.00 16.48 15.25
CA ARG A 555 32.59 15.13 15.25
C ARG A 555 33.26 14.93 13.89
N GLY A 556 34.51 14.48 13.91
CA GLY A 556 35.34 14.28 12.70
C GLY A 556 34.85 13.12 11.83
N GLU A 557 35.60 12.02 11.76
CA GLU A 557 35.12 10.83 11.07
C GLU A 557 33.89 10.26 11.79
N VAL A 558 32.76 10.20 11.09
CA VAL A 558 31.48 9.77 11.66
C VAL A 558 31.17 8.33 11.22
N ASN A 559 30.86 7.48 12.18
CA ASN A 559 30.45 6.09 11.95
C ASN A 559 29.04 5.88 12.52
N GLY A 560 28.06 5.67 11.64
CA GLY A 560 26.66 5.47 12.02
C GLY A 560 26.45 4.32 13.03
N GLN A 561 27.20 3.21 12.92
CA GLN A 561 27.09 2.10 13.87
C GLN A 561 27.46 2.55 15.28
N LEU A 562 28.54 3.32 15.42
CA LEU A 562 28.97 3.83 16.72
C LEU A 562 27.95 4.82 17.30
N LEU A 563 27.33 5.67 16.48
CA LEU A 563 26.28 6.58 16.94
C LEU A 563 25.08 5.80 17.50
N VAL A 564 24.62 4.77 16.80
CA VAL A 564 23.51 3.93 17.28
C VAL A 564 23.93 3.14 18.52
N ARG A 565 25.15 2.62 18.53
CA ARG A 565 25.71 1.87 19.66
C ARG A 565 25.79 2.71 20.93
N GLU A 566 26.25 3.96 20.84
CA GLU A 566 26.27 4.91 21.95
C GLU A 566 24.86 5.10 22.55
N THR A 567 23.84 5.27 21.69
CA THR A 567 22.45 5.42 22.13
C THR A 567 21.93 4.15 22.78
N PHE A 568 22.21 2.99 22.18
CA PHE A 568 21.80 1.69 22.69
C PHE A 568 22.39 1.43 24.09
N ASP A 569 23.71 1.60 24.24
CA ASP A 569 24.40 1.33 25.51
C ASP A 569 23.93 2.30 26.60
N ALA A 570 23.66 3.58 26.26
CA ALA A 570 23.13 4.56 27.19
C ALA A 570 21.72 4.23 27.68
N ASN A 571 20.87 3.64 26.83
CA ASN A 571 19.47 3.35 27.16
C ASN A 571 19.26 1.95 27.77
N PHE A 572 20.02 0.95 27.34
CA PHE A 572 19.74 -0.46 27.64
C PHE A 572 20.90 -1.22 28.29
N GLY A 573 22.15 -0.77 28.12
CA GLY A 573 23.34 -1.45 28.65
C GLY A 573 23.51 -2.90 28.16
N GLY A 574 24.05 -3.78 29.00
CA GLY A 574 24.13 -5.23 28.72
C GLY A 574 25.26 -5.69 27.79
N GLY A 575 26.09 -4.77 27.30
CA GLY A 575 27.30 -5.08 26.54
C GLY A 575 27.05 -5.73 25.17
N ASP A 576 28.03 -6.47 24.65
CA ASP A 576 27.98 -6.98 23.27
C ASP A 576 26.91 -8.07 23.08
N LYS A 577 26.62 -8.87 24.10
CA LYS A 577 25.59 -9.90 24.05
C LYS A 577 24.19 -9.32 23.82
N ALA A 578 23.84 -8.26 24.56
CA ALA A 578 22.54 -7.61 24.42
C ALA A 578 22.38 -6.96 23.04
N TRP A 579 23.43 -6.30 22.54
CA TRP A 579 23.45 -5.72 21.20
C TRP A 579 23.26 -6.77 20.11
N ARG A 580 24.03 -7.88 20.12
CA ARG A 580 23.88 -8.95 19.13
C ARG A 580 22.49 -9.59 19.16
N LEU A 581 21.89 -9.73 20.34
CA LEU A 581 20.52 -10.22 20.47
C LEU A 581 19.51 -9.23 19.88
N ALA A 582 19.68 -7.94 20.12
CA ALA A 582 18.83 -6.91 19.53
C ALA A 582 18.97 -6.85 18.01
N LEU A 583 20.19 -7.03 17.47
CA LEU A 583 20.42 -7.17 16.03
C LEU A 583 19.76 -8.43 15.47
N HIS A 584 19.93 -9.58 16.11
CA HIS A 584 19.28 -10.82 15.68
C HIS A 584 17.75 -10.68 15.63
N ASN A 585 17.16 -10.12 16.69
CA ASN A 585 15.70 -9.97 16.80
C ASN A 585 15.17 -8.79 15.96
N GLY A 586 16.01 -7.79 15.66
CA GLY A 586 15.64 -6.50 15.07
C GLY A 586 15.15 -5.45 16.07
N PHE A 587 14.90 -5.83 17.32
CA PHE A 587 14.35 -4.96 18.36
C PHE A 587 14.86 -5.31 19.76
N VAL A 588 14.67 -4.38 20.70
CA VAL A 588 14.93 -4.61 22.13
C VAL A 588 13.64 -5.04 22.82
N GLN A 589 13.66 -6.21 23.45
CA GLN A 589 12.51 -6.74 24.17
C GLN A 589 12.11 -5.82 25.33
N ASN A 590 10.79 -5.65 25.55
CA ASN A 590 10.22 -4.82 26.62
C ASN A 590 10.63 -3.33 26.58
N SER A 591 10.87 -2.79 25.38
CA SER A 591 11.25 -1.39 25.16
C SER A 591 10.11 -0.47 24.71
N ALA A 592 8.89 -1.01 24.60
CA ALA A 592 7.66 -0.27 24.30
C ALA A 592 7.41 0.84 25.34
N PHE A 593 6.64 1.86 24.95
CA PHE A 593 6.28 2.94 25.87
C PHE A 593 5.40 2.42 27.00
N PRO A 594 5.53 2.98 28.21
CA PRO A 594 4.67 2.61 29.32
C PRO A 594 3.22 2.99 29.01
N VAL A 595 2.30 2.09 29.30
CA VAL A 595 0.86 2.30 29.18
C VAL A 595 0.31 2.81 30.51
N GLU A 596 -0.46 3.89 30.47
CA GLU A 596 -1.02 4.54 31.65
C GLU A 596 -2.53 4.71 31.55
N VAL A 597 -3.18 4.85 32.72
CA VAL A 597 -4.57 5.31 32.80
C VAL A 597 -4.56 6.84 32.77
N ALA A 598 -4.68 7.43 31.59
CA ALA A 598 -5.07 8.82 31.38
C ALA A 598 -6.23 9.24 32.31
N ARG A 599 -5.98 10.19 33.22
CA ARG A 599 -6.97 10.73 34.15
C ARG A 599 -7.50 12.06 33.66
N GLY A 600 -8.73 12.40 34.06
CA GLY A 600 -9.31 13.72 33.82
C GLY A 600 -9.63 14.03 32.36
N ILE A 601 -9.90 12.99 31.55
CA ILE A 601 -10.33 13.19 30.15
C ILE A 601 -11.72 13.82 30.15
N THR A 602 -11.82 15.04 29.63
CA THR A 602 -13.07 15.80 29.50
C THR A 602 -13.29 16.23 28.05
N ARG A 603 -14.57 16.43 27.71
CA ARG A 603 -14.94 17.04 26.43
C ARG A 603 -14.47 18.49 26.38
N VAL A 604 -14.22 18.96 25.16
CA VAL A 604 -13.89 20.36 24.87
C VAL A 604 -14.93 20.94 23.91
N ASP A 605 -15.10 22.25 23.98
CA ASP A 605 -15.98 22.97 23.06
C ASP A 605 -15.41 22.89 21.65
N THR A 606 -16.27 22.55 20.70
CA THR A 606 -15.95 22.54 19.27
C THR A 606 -16.61 23.73 18.60
N PRO A 607 -15.96 24.36 17.60
CA PRO A 607 -16.62 25.35 16.76
C PRO A 607 -17.95 24.82 16.20
N GLU A 608 -18.91 25.72 16.00
CA GLU A 608 -20.17 25.33 15.37
C GLU A 608 -19.93 24.78 13.96
N PRO A 609 -20.64 23.70 13.55
CA PRO A 609 -20.50 23.15 12.22
C PRO A 609 -20.83 24.20 11.16
N ALA A 610 -19.89 24.50 10.27
CA ALA A 610 -20.16 25.37 9.14
C ALA A 610 -21.06 24.62 8.14
N ALA A 611 -22.21 25.21 7.80
CA ALA A 611 -23.03 24.69 6.71
C ALA A 611 -22.28 24.84 5.38
N ILE A 612 -22.26 23.78 4.56
CA ILE A 612 -21.81 23.89 3.18
C ILE A 612 -22.87 24.69 2.40
N GLY A 613 -22.52 25.93 2.02
CA GLY A 613 -23.43 26.83 1.31
C GLY A 613 -23.87 26.29 -0.06
N ALA A 614 -25.02 26.76 -0.57
CA ALA A 614 -25.51 26.34 -1.88
C ALA A 614 -24.49 26.67 -2.99
N GLY A 615 -24.08 25.66 -3.77
CA GLY A 615 -23.08 25.79 -4.83
C GLY A 615 -21.61 25.86 -4.35
N ALA A 616 -21.38 25.76 -3.03
CA ALA A 616 -20.06 25.57 -2.46
C ALA A 616 -19.84 24.09 -2.11
N TYR A 617 -18.58 23.66 -2.15
CA TYR A 617 -18.18 22.28 -1.84
C TYR A 617 -17.09 22.27 -0.78
N GLU A 618 -16.83 21.09 -0.20
CA GLU A 618 -15.59 20.85 0.56
C GLU A 618 -14.60 20.06 -0.31
N VAL A 619 -13.30 20.28 -0.08
CA VAL A 619 -12.22 19.42 -0.57
C VAL A 619 -11.58 18.71 0.61
N VAL A 620 -11.37 17.40 0.47
CA VAL A 620 -10.71 16.56 1.46
C VAL A 620 -9.40 16.05 0.89
N PHE A 621 -8.29 16.44 1.51
CA PHE A 621 -6.94 16.02 1.13
C PHE A 621 -6.60 14.70 1.83
N ARG A 622 -6.29 13.67 1.05
CA ARG A 622 -5.94 12.33 1.56
C ARG A 622 -4.55 11.93 1.09
N PRO A 623 -3.71 11.29 1.92
CA PRO A 623 -2.48 10.68 1.42
C PRO A 623 -2.82 9.62 0.36
N SER A 624 -1.98 9.49 -0.67
CA SER A 624 -2.20 8.48 -1.71
C SER A 624 -1.81 7.09 -1.22
N SER A 625 -2.59 6.08 -1.61
CA SER A 625 -2.24 4.67 -1.45
C SER A 625 -1.01 4.24 -2.28
N HIS A 626 -0.67 5.03 -3.31
CA HIS A 626 0.49 4.84 -4.18
C HIS A 626 1.71 5.58 -3.64
N THR A 627 1.60 6.90 -3.52
CA THR A 627 2.76 7.77 -3.35
C THR A 627 2.92 8.30 -1.92
N TYR A 628 1.97 7.97 -1.03
CA TYR A 628 1.86 8.53 0.32
C TYR A 628 1.72 10.06 0.28
N ASP A 629 2.79 10.78 0.58
CA ASP A 629 2.92 12.23 0.52
C ASP A 629 3.65 12.73 -0.74
N GLY A 630 4.16 11.81 -1.57
CA GLY A 630 4.98 12.07 -2.76
C GLY A 630 6.38 11.48 -2.68
N ARG A 631 6.81 10.96 -1.52
CA ARG A 631 8.15 10.35 -1.35
C ARG A 631 8.32 9.06 -2.16
N PHE A 632 7.22 8.33 -2.38
CA PHE A 632 7.22 7.12 -3.22
C PHE A 632 6.83 7.38 -4.68
N ALA A 633 6.76 8.65 -5.11
CA ALA A 633 6.33 8.98 -6.47
C ALA A 633 7.19 8.31 -7.54
N ASN A 634 8.52 8.24 -7.37
CA ASN A 634 9.40 7.60 -8.35
C ASN A 634 9.43 6.06 -8.25
N ASN A 635 8.63 5.45 -7.36
CA ASN A 635 8.56 4.00 -7.23
C ASN A 635 7.57 3.41 -8.23
N ALA A 636 8.10 2.72 -9.25
CA ALA A 636 7.30 2.22 -10.36
C ALA A 636 6.29 1.13 -9.97
N TRP A 637 6.60 0.27 -8.99
CA TRP A 637 5.63 -0.70 -8.46
C TRP A 637 4.44 0.01 -7.82
N MET A 638 4.68 1.09 -7.09
CA MET A 638 3.61 1.85 -6.45
C MET A 638 2.77 2.65 -7.45
N GLN A 639 3.34 3.12 -8.56
CA GLN A 639 2.61 3.82 -9.62
C GLN A 639 1.68 2.90 -10.42
N GLU A 640 2.13 1.68 -10.72
CA GLU A 640 1.32 0.67 -11.42
C GLU A 640 0.34 -0.07 -10.49
N LEU A 641 0.56 -0.02 -9.17
CA LEU A 641 -0.35 -0.61 -8.19
C LEU A 641 -1.74 0.03 -8.33
N PRO A 642 -2.82 -0.73 -8.57
CA PRO A 642 -4.15 -0.15 -8.65
C PRO A 642 -4.60 0.40 -7.30
N ASP A 643 -5.16 1.61 -7.26
CA ASP A 643 -5.76 2.14 -6.03
C ASP A 643 -6.85 1.18 -5.52
N PHE A 644 -6.94 1.02 -4.20
CA PHE A 644 -7.75 -0.03 -3.59
C PHE A 644 -9.25 0.17 -3.87
N ILE A 645 -9.72 1.41 -4.00
CA ILE A 645 -11.10 1.73 -4.41
C ILE A 645 -11.18 2.07 -5.88
N THR A 646 -10.47 3.07 -6.40
CA THR A 646 -10.75 3.55 -7.75
C THR A 646 -10.22 2.61 -8.84
N LYS A 647 -9.22 1.78 -8.51
CA LYS A 647 -8.43 0.95 -9.44
C LYS A 647 -7.61 1.77 -10.44
N LEU A 648 -7.52 3.08 -10.21
CA LEU A 648 -6.63 3.96 -10.94
C LEU A 648 -5.17 3.59 -10.68
N THR A 649 -4.36 3.76 -11.72
CA THR A 649 -2.91 3.64 -11.70
C THR A 649 -2.33 4.91 -12.28
N TRP A 650 -1.09 5.24 -11.90
CA TRP A 650 -0.33 6.41 -12.36
C TRP A 650 -0.91 7.78 -11.98
N ASP A 651 -2.22 8.00 -12.01
CA ASP A 651 -2.84 9.31 -11.77
C ASP A 651 -3.61 9.40 -10.44
N ASN A 652 -3.82 10.64 -9.99
CA ASN A 652 -4.88 11.01 -9.06
C ASN A 652 -6.06 11.69 -9.79
N ALA A 653 -7.21 11.72 -9.13
CA ALA A 653 -8.44 12.30 -9.66
C ALA A 653 -9.31 12.88 -8.52
N ALA A 654 -10.29 13.70 -8.90
CA ALA A 654 -11.21 14.38 -8.02
C ALA A 654 -12.36 13.42 -7.83
N LEU A 655 -12.41 12.77 -6.67
CA LEU A 655 -13.42 11.77 -6.40
C LEU A 655 -14.71 12.48 -6.01
N ILE A 656 -15.73 12.34 -6.85
CA ILE A 656 -17.00 13.05 -6.69
C ILE A 656 -18.14 12.04 -6.69
N ASN A 657 -19.12 12.25 -5.81
CA ASN A 657 -20.37 11.48 -5.82
C ASN A 657 -21.09 11.64 -7.17
N PRO A 658 -21.65 10.57 -7.77
CA PRO A 658 -22.34 10.66 -9.07
C PRO A 658 -23.46 11.72 -9.12
N ASN A 659 -24.26 11.86 -8.07
CA ASN A 659 -25.32 12.88 -8.01
C ASN A 659 -24.74 14.29 -7.89
N THR A 660 -23.64 14.45 -7.16
CA THR A 660 -22.93 15.75 -7.09
C THR A 660 -22.31 16.11 -8.45
N ALA A 661 -21.76 15.14 -9.18
CA ALA A 661 -21.24 15.36 -10.53
C ALA A 661 -22.35 15.75 -11.52
N GLU A 662 -23.52 15.10 -11.44
CA GLU A 662 -24.72 15.47 -12.23
C GLU A 662 -25.19 16.89 -11.91
N GLN A 663 -25.21 17.29 -10.63
CA GLN A 663 -25.55 18.66 -10.21
C GLN A 663 -24.54 19.70 -10.70
N MET A 664 -23.26 19.35 -10.74
CA MET A 664 -22.19 20.19 -11.30
C MET A 664 -22.20 20.23 -12.83
N GLY A 665 -22.87 19.27 -13.48
CA GLY A 665 -22.86 19.12 -14.95
C GLY A 665 -21.54 18.58 -15.52
N VAL A 666 -20.75 17.86 -14.71
CA VAL A 666 -19.42 17.35 -15.10
C VAL A 666 -19.43 15.83 -15.32
N LYS A 667 -18.57 15.34 -16.22
CA LYS A 667 -18.48 13.91 -16.54
C LYS A 667 -17.18 13.27 -16.06
N ASN A 668 -17.20 11.94 -15.91
CA ASN A 668 -15.99 11.16 -15.62
C ASN A 668 -14.91 11.40 -16.70
N GLY A 669 -13.69 11.71 -16.28
CA GLY A 669 -12.56 12.08 -17.15
C GLY A 669 -12.54 13.54 -17.61
N GLU A 670 -13.55 14.36 -17.28
CA GLU A 670 -13.53 15.80 -17.57
C GLU A 670 -12.56 16.52 -16.63
N LEU A 671 -11.76 17.44 -17.17
CA LEU A 671 -10.87 18.30 -16.37
C LEU A 671 -11.67 19.46 -15.78
N ILE A 672 -11.61 19.59 -14.45
CA ILE A 672 -12.20 20.69 -13.71
C ILE A 672 -11.10 21.51 -13.02
N ALA A 673 -11.34 22.80 -12.83
CA ALA A 673 -10.52 23.64 -11.97
C ALA A 673 -11.19 23.75 -10.59
N LEU A 674 -10.48 23.33 -9.56
CA LEU A 674 -10.86 23.48 -8.16
C LEU A 674 -10.19 24.75 -7.62
N THR A 675 -10.97 25.70 -7.11
CA THR A 675 -10.45 26.95 -6.53
C THR A 675 -10.77 27.04 -5.04
N LEU A 676 -9.75 27.27 -4.22
CA LEU A 676 -9.84 27.46 -2.77
C LEU A 676 -8.87 28.56 -2.34
N GLY A 677 -9.33 29.55 -1.56
CA GLY A 677 -8.46 30.60 -1.03
C GLY A 677 -7.71 31.42 -2.09
N GLY A 678 -8.25 31.52 -3.32
CA GLY A 678 -7.62 32.20 -4.45
C GLY A 678 -6.58 31.35 -5.22
N GLN A 679 -6.28 30.14 -4.76
CA GLN A 679 -5.44 29.17 -5.49
C GLN A 679 -6.33 28.26 -6.32
N SER A 680 -5.87 27.85 -7.51
CA SER A 680 -6.61 26.99 -8.42
C SER A 680 -5.73 25.86 -8.96
N VAL A 681 -6.29 24.65 -9.01
CA VAL A 681 -5.62 23.45 -9.56
C VAL A 681 -6.59 22.73 -10.50
N GLU A 682 -6.08 22.32 -11.67
CA GLU A 682 -6.81 21.47 -12.61
C GLU A 682 -6.64 19.99 -12.28
N LEU A 683 -7.72 19.22 -12.37
CA LEU A 683 -7.70 17.80 -12.04
C LEU A 683 -8.87 17.05 -12.71
N PRO A 684 -8.69 15.81 -13.20
CA PRO A 684 -9.79 15.07 -13.81
C PRO A 684 -10.81 14.59 -12.79
N VAL A 685 -12.07 14.61 -13.16
CA VAL A 685 -13.17 14.05 -12.37
C VAL A 685 -13.14 12.53 -12.45
N TYR A 686 -13.25 11.87 -11.30
CA TYR A 686 -13.59 10.46 -11.21
C TYR A 686 -14.89 10.32 -10.42
N THR A 687 -15.95 9.87 -11.08
CA THR A 687 -17.23 9.65 -10.39
C THR A 687 -17.17 8.36 -9.60
N LEU A 688 -17.14 8.45 -8.26
CA LEU A 688 -17.02 7.31 -7.37
C LEU A 688 -18.31 7.13 -6.57
N PRO A 689 -19.03 6.01 -6.78
CA PRO A 689 -20.20 5.70 -5.98
C PRO A 689 -19.86 5.56 -4.48
N GLY A 690 -20.74 6.05 -3.61
CA GLY A 690 -20.52 6.05 -2.16
C GLY A 690 -19.67 7.19 -1.61
N GLN A 691 -19.18 8.10 -2.46
CA GLN A 691 -18.61 9.38 -2.01
C GLN A 691 -19.69 10.24 -1.33
N ALA A 692 -19.31 11.01 -0.30
CA ALA A 692 -20.24 11.92 0.35
C ALA A 692 -20.66 13.06 -0.57
N ARG A 693 -21.96 13.35 -0.60
CA ARG A 693 -22.51 14.46 -1.40
C ARG A 693 -21.91 15.79 -0.92
N GLY A 694 -21.50 16.61 -1.88
CA GLY A 694 -20.91 17.92 -1.60
C GLY A 694 -19.42 17.89 -1.19
N SER A 695 -18.81 16.70 -1.11
CA SER A 695 -17.40 16.51 -0.80
C SER A 695 -16.62 16.05 -2.03
N ILE A 696 -15.42 16.62 -2.23
CA ILE A 696 -14.50 16.28 -3.31
C ILE A 696 -13.21 15.77 -2.67
N ALA A 697 -12.92 14.49 -2.83
CA ALA A 697 -11.67 13.93 -2.29
C ALA A 697 -10.54 14.01 -3.32
N VAL A 698 -9.35 14.40 -2.89
CA VAL A 698 -8.15 14.48 -3.73
C VAL A 698 -6.96 13.81 -3.04
N ALA A 699 -6.20 13.02 -3.81
CA ALA A 699 -5.01 12.32 -3.32
C ALA A 699 -3.74 13.18 -3.44
N LEU A 700 -2.97 13.26 -2.36
CA LEU A 700 -1.67 13.92 -2.27
C LEU A 700 -0.55 13.09 -2.93
N GLY A 701 0.59 13.72 -3.21
CA GLY A 701 1.82 13.02 -3.61
C GLY A 701 1.98 12.77 -5.12
N HIS A 702 1.18 13.44 -5.95
CA HIS A 702 1.22 13.38 -7.42
C HIS A 702 1.66 14.72 -8.03
N GLY A 703 1.97 14.73 -9.33
CA GLY A 703 2.32 15.96 -10.06
C GLY A 703 3.70 16.53 -9.71
N ARG A 704 4.63 15.68 -9.26
CA ARG A 704 6.01 16.10 -8.95
C ARG A 704 6.79 16.42 -10.23
N THR A 705 7.66 17.43 -10.18
CA THR A 705 8.47 17.89 -11.32
C THR A 705 9.90 17.38 -11.29
N HIS A 706 10.36 16.96 -10.10
CA HIS A 706 11.69 16.42 -9.84
C HIS A 706 11.59 15.09 -9.05
N ALA A 707 10.61 14.24 -9.39
CA ALA A 707 10.53 12.89 -8.82
C ALA A 707 11.59 11.96 -9.39
N GLY A 708 11.85 12.05 -10.68
CA GLY A 708 12.67 11.10 -11.45
C GLY A 708 11.93 10.63 -12.70
N ARG A 709 12.49 9.65 -13.40
CA ARG A 709 11.99 9.25 -14.72
C ARG A 709 10.64 8.56 -14.70
N VAL A 710 10.24 8.00 -13.55
CA VAL A 710 8.97 7.30 -13.38
C VAL A 710 7.82 8.31 -13.27
N ALA A 711 7.97 9.37 -12.47
CA ALA A 711 6.85 10.24 -12.08
C ALA A 711 7.01 11.74 -12.36
N GLY A 712 8.09 12.16 -13.02
CA GLY A 712 8.28 13.52 -13.50
C GLY A 712 9.70 14.03 -13.30
N LEU A 713 10.32 14.49 -14.39
CA LEU A 713 11.69 15.02 -14.40
C LEU A 713 11.79 16.08 -15.48
N ALA A 714 11.53 17.33 -15.10
CA ALA A 714 11.47 18.47 -16.01
C ALA A 714 12.77 18.65 -16.82
N SER A 715 13.94 18.37 -16.21
CA SER A 715 15.24 18.49 -16.88
C SER A 715 15.45 17.53 -18.06
N GLU A 716 14.69 16.43 -18.12
CA GLU A 716 14.72 15.46 -19.22
C GLU A 716 13.42 15.50 -20.05
N ASN A 717 12.60 16.56 -19.93
CA ASN A 717 11.29 16.70 -20.58
C ASN A 717 10.33 15.53 -20.29
N ILE A 718 10.44 14.95 -19.09
CA ILE A 718 9.59 13.87 -18.59
C ILE A 718 8.41 14.52 -17.86
N PRO A 719 7.18 14.51 -18.41
CA PRO A 719 6.02 15.07 -17.75
C PRO A 719 5.74 14.40 -16.41
N SER A 720 5.20 15.18 -15.48
CA SER A 720 4.72 14.70 -14.19
C SER A 720 3.58 13.71 -14.38
N THR A 721 3.54 12.70 -13.51
CA THR A 721 2.41 11.76 -13.45
C THR A 721 1.40 12.25 -12.40
N GLY A 722 0.11 12.26 -12.76
CA GLY A 722 -0.95 12.90 -11.96
C GLY A 722 -0.78 14.42 -11.82
N PHE A 723 -1.51 14.99 -10.86
CA PHE A 723 -1.71 16.43 -10.66
C PHE A 723 -1.32 16.85 -9.24
N ASN A 724 -0.60 17.97 -9.12
CA ASN A 724 -0.16 18.48 -7.82
C ASN A 724 -1.27 19.27 -7.12
N VAL A 725 -1.86 18.66 -6.07
CA VAL A 725 -2.92 19.28 -5.27
C VAL A 725 -2.42 19.99 -4.01
N TYR A 726 -1.12 19.94 -3.69
CA TYR A 726 -0.57 20.73 -2.58
C TYR A 726 -0.76 22.23 -2.80
N GLY A 727 -0.89 22.67 -4.05
CA GLY A 727 -1.22 24.05 -4.42
C GLY A 727 -2.55 24.57 -3.84
N LEU A 728 -3.47 23.70 -3.44
CA LEU A 728 -4.74 24.08 -2.78
C LEU A 728 -4.66 24.02 -1.25
N ARG A 729 -3.65 23.35 -0.67
CA ARG A 729 -3.53 23.22 0.79
C ARG A 729 -3.06 24.53 1.38
N SER A 730 -3.68 24.90 2.49
CA SER A 730 -3.21 25.99 3.36
C SER A 730 -2.98 25.50 4.79
N SER A 731 -2.30 26.31 5.58
CA SER A 731 -2.14 26.11 7.02
C SER A 731 -3.46 26.09 7.79
N ALA A 732 -4.50 26.76 7.28
CA ALA A 732 -5.85 26.70 7.85
C ALA A 732 -6.68 25.52 7.29
N ALA A 733 -6.38 25.06 6.08
CA ALA A 733 -7.09 23.98 5.38
C ALA A 733 -6.11 22.86 4.99
N ALA A 734 -5.43 22.28 5.99
CA ALA A 734 -4.38 21.30 5.76
C ALA A 734 -4.93 19.93 5.34
N TYR A 735 -6.12 19.55 5.81
CA TYR A 735 -6.78 18.28 5.50
C TYR A 735 -8.17 18.45 4.91
N VAL A 736 -8.93 19.46 5.35
CA VAL A 736 -10.26 19.77 4.85
C VAL A 736 -10.33 21.26 4.57
N GLY A 737 -10.81 21.63 3.37
CA GLY A 737 -11.10 23.01 3.00
C GLY A 737 -12.56 23.16 2.59
N THR A 738 -13.29 24.11 3.17
CA THR A 738 -14.68 24.42 2.80
C THR A 738 -14.75 25.66 1.91
N GLY A 739 -15.82 25.80 1.12
CA GLY A 739 -16.00 26.96 0.24
C GLY A 739 -15.29 26.82 -1.12
N VAL A 740 -15.05 25.59 -1.55
CA VAL A 740 -14.43 25.29 -2.85
C VAL A 740 -15.41 25.60 -3.97
N THR A 741 -14.93 26.29 -5.00
CA THR A 741 -15.67 26.51 -6.24
C THR A 741 -15.10 25.65 -7.36
N VAL A 742 -15.99 25.11 -8.19
CA VAL A 742 -15.64 24.23 -9.32
C VAL A 742 -16.01 24.93 -10.62
N SER A 743 -15.09 24.93 -11.59
CA SER A 743 -15.37 25.39 -12.95
C SER A 743 -14.87 24.37 -13.98
N GLY A 744 -15.69 24.06 -14.99
CA GLY A 744 -15.31 23.19 -16.10
C GLY A 744 -14.27 23.86 -17.01
N THR A 745 -13.27 23.10 -17.44
CA THR A 745 -12.23 23.59 -18.36
C THR A 745 -12.58 23.34 -19.84
N GLY A 746 -13.58 22.50 -20.09
CA GLY A 746 -13.94 22.02 -21.44
C GLY A 746 -12.97 20.97 -22.02
N LYS A 747 -11.95 20.55 -21.26
CA LYS A 747 -10.98 19.52 -21.66
C LYS A 747 -11.31 18.18 -21.01
N SER A 748 -10.85 17.09 -21.62
CA SER A 748 -10.90 15.74 -21.04
C SER A 748 -9.48 15.19 -20.82
N TYR A 749 -9.36 14.24 -19.91
CA TYR A 749 -8.11 13.57 -19.57
C TYR A 749 -8.32 12.06 -19.43
N PRO A 750 -7.51 11.23 -20.09
CA PRO A 750 -7.63 9.78 -19.98
C PRO A 750 -7.03 9.29 -18.66
N LEU A 751 -7.84 8.54 -17.91
CA LEU A 751 -7.46 7.92 -16.65
C LEU A 751 -7.18 6.42 -16.86
N ALA A 752 -6.02 5.95 -16.40
CA ALA A 752 -5.63 4.55 -16.50
C ALA A 752 -6.17 3.75 -15.31
N SER A 753 -7.08 2.80 -15.56
CA SER A 753 -7.65 1.91 -14.55
C SER A 753 -7.41 0.45 -14.94
N THR A 754 -7.18 -0.43 -13.97
CA THR A 754 -7.12 -1.88 -14.22
C THR A 754 -8.48 -2.55 -14.15
N GLN A 755 -9.50 -1.84 -13.70
CA GLN A 755 -10.88 -2.32 -13.66
C GLN A 755 -11.81 -1.22 -14.10
N ASP A 756 -12.60 -1.50 -15.12
CA ASP A 756 -13.63 -0.58 -15.60
C ASP A 756 -14.92 -0.77 -14.81
N HIS A 757 -15.52 0.35 -14.41
CA HIS A 757 -16.85 0.37 -13.81
C HIS A 757 -17.88 1.11 -14.68
N TRP A 758 -17.44 2.13 -15.42
CA TRP A 758 -18.32 3.02 -16.19
C TRP A 758 -18.27 2.77 -17.71
N ASN A 759 -17.41 1.87 -18.20
CA ASN A 759 -17.23 1.63 -19.63
C ASN A 759 -18.14 0.54 -20.21
N MET A 760 -18.87 -0.20 -19.37
CA MET A 760 -19.93 -1.09 -19.83
C MET A 760 -21.24 -0.30 -19.92
N ASP A 761 -21.97 -0.51 -21.01
CA ASP A 761 -23.33 -0.01 -21.16
C ASP A 761 -24.24 -0.53 -20.03
N GLU A 762 -25.46 -0.02 -19.98
CA GLU A 762 -26.42 -0.36 -18.93
C GLU A 762 -26.64 -1.89 -18.82
N ILE A 763 -26.67 -2.58 -19.96
CA ILE A 763 -26.80 -4.04 -20.07
C ILE A 763 -25.60 -4.75 -19.42
N GLY A 764 -24.38 -4.29 -19.69
CA GLY A 764 -23.17 -4.86 -19.09
C GLY A 764 -23.11 -4.67 -17.58
N ARG A 765 -23.60 -3.53 -17.06
CA ARG A 765 -23.73 -3.32 -15.60
C ARG A 765 -24.79 -4.21 -14.98
N GLU A 766 -25.99 -4.26 -15.55
CA GLU A 766 -27.07 -5.13 -15.09
C GLU A 766 -26.61 -6.60 -15.08
N GLY A 767 -25.91 -7.05 -16.12
CA GLY A 767 -25.33 -8.39 -16.18
C GLY A 767 -24.19 -8.64 -15.18
N ILE A 768 -23.50 -7.62 -14.68
CA ILE A 768 -22.57 -7.77 -13.55
C ILE A 768 -23.35 -7.91 -12.25
N GLU A 769 -24.35 -7.06 -12.03
CA GLU A 769 -25.18 -7.09 -10.83
C GLU A 769 -25.92 -8.42 -10.68
N GLU A 770 -26.44 -8.97 -11.78
CA GLU A 770 -27.07 -10.29 -11.83
C GLU A 770 -26.11 -11.42 -11.43
N ARG A 771 -24.85 -11.38 -11.90
CA ARG A 771 -23.83 -12.41 -11.62
C ARG A 771 -23.08 -12.19 -10.31
N LEU A 772 -23.23 -11.02 -9.68
CA LEU A 772 -22.46 -10.66 -8.50
C LEU A 772 -22.61 -11.67 -7.35
N PRO A 773 -23.82 -12.21 -7.05
CA PRO A 773 -24.00 -13.25 -6.04
C PRO A 773 -23.25 -14.57 -6.35
N GLU A 774 -22.96 -14.86 -7.62
CA GLU A 774 -22.17 -16.03 -8.02
C GLU A 774 -20.66 -15.82 -7.81
N LEU A 775 -20.20 -14.57 -7.97
CA LEU A 775 -18.78 -14.20 -7.83
C LEU A 775 -18.40 -13.99 -6.36
N ILE A 776 -19.20 -13.22 -5.63
CA ILE A 776 -19.00 -12.92 -4.23
C ILE A 776 -20.22 -13.37 -3.45
N ARG A 777 -20.06 -14.46 -2.71
CA ARG A 777 -21.07 -14.96 -1.80
C ARG A 777 -20.96 -14.21 -0.47
N GLU A 778 -22.07 -13.59 -0.07
CA GLU A 778 -22.20 -12.93 1.23
C GLU A 778 -23.37 -13.54 2.02
N SER A 779 -23.27 -13.51 3.35
CA SER A 779 -24.39 -13.79 4.25
C SER A 779 -24.23 -12.97 5.53
N THR A 780 -25.27 -12.93 6.37
CA THR A 780 -25.22 -12.27 7.67
C THR A 780 -24.83 -13.24 8.77
N SER A 781 -24.20 -12.75 9.84
CA SER A 781 -23.77 -13.60 10.96
C SER A 781 -24.94 -14.27 11.66
N SER A 782 -26.13 -13.67 11.64
CA SER A 782 -27.37 -14.25 12.17
C SER A 782 -27.89 -15.37 11.28
N GLU A 783 -27.92 -15.16 9.97
CA GLU A 783 -28.38 -16.17 9.02
C GLU A 783 -27.43 -17.36 8.99
N TYR A 784 -26.12 -17.10 8.90
CA TYR A 784 -25.09 -18.13 8.88
C TYR A 784 -25.11 -19.00 10.14
N ARG A 785 -25.31 -18.40 11.32
CA ARG A 785 -25.44 -19.16 12.59
C ARG A 785 -26.67 -20.06 12.61
N ASN A 786 -27.80 -19.60 12.04
CA ASN A 786 -29.03 -20.37 12.00
C ASN A 786 -28.99 -21.46 10.91
N LYS A 787 -28.31 -21.20 9.79
CA LYS A 787 -28.21 -22.07 8.63
C LYS A 787 -26.80 -22.04 8.02
N PRO A 788 -25.82 -22.77 8.59
CA PRO A 788 -24.44 -22.77 8.09
C PRO A 788 -24.31 -23.23 6.63
N GLY A 789 -25.24 -24.06 6.15
CA GLY A 789 -25.30 -24.53 4.76
C GLY A 789 -25.82 -23.51 3.75
N VAL A 790 -26.24 -22.30 4.17
CA VAL A 790 -26.87 -21.30 3.26
C VAL A 790 -26.00 -20.97 2.04
N ILE A 791 -24.68 -20.94 2.22
CA ILE A 791 -23.71 -20.67 1.14
C ILE A 791 -23.56 -21.85 0.17
N ALA A 792 -23.64 -23.08 0.68
CA ALA A 792 -23.54 -24.31 -0.11
C ALA A 792 -24.86 -24.67 -0.80
N GLU A 793 -26.00 -24.29 -0.24
CA GLU A 793 -27.32 -24.47 -0.86
C GLU A 793 -27.52 -23.51 -2.03
N ALA A 794 -27.03 -22.27 -1.92
CA ALA A 794 -27.00 -21.33 -3.05
C ALA A 794 -26.20 -21.91 -4.24
N GLU A 795 -25.18 -22.75 -4.00
CA GLU A 795 -24.46 -23.45 -5.07
C GLU A 795 -25.33 -24.46 -5.82
N HIS A 796 -26.21 -25.18 -5.10
CA HIS A 796 -27.10 -26.16 -5.71
C HIS A 796 -28.24 -25.47 -6.51
N GLU A 797 -28.69 -24.29 -6.07
CA GLU A 797 -29.69 -23.49 -6.79
C GLU A 797 -29.11 -22.78 -8.02
N ILE A 798 -27.87 -22.29 -8.00
CA ILE A 798 -27.23 -21.61 -9.15
C ILE A 798 -26.85 -22.62 -10.25
N VAL A 799 -26.51 -23.87 -9.89
CA VAL A 799 -26.12 -24.90 -10.87
C VAL A 799 -27.34 -25.52 -11.59
N MET A 800 -28.51 -25.61 -10.92
CA MET A 800 -29.82 -26.12 -11.40
C MET A 800 -29.83 -27.49 -12.17
N PRO A 801 -30.99 -28.18 -12.29
CA PRO A 801 -31.13 -29.62 -12.03
C PRO A 801 -30.86 -30.54 -13.23
N ALA A 802 -29.99 -30.17 -14.19
CA ALA A 802 -29.91 -30.90 -15.46
C ALA A 802 -28.52 -31.01 -16.12
N PHE A 803 -27.42 -30.60 -15.46
CA PHE A 803 -26.09 -31.03 -15.90
C PHE A 803 -25.67 -32.25 -15.09
N VAL A 804 -26.11 -33.41 -15.55
CA VAL A 804 -25.66 -34.71 -15.07
C VAL A 804 -24.38 -35.04 -15.85
N PRO A 805 -23.18 -34.99 -15.24
CA PRO A 805 -22.09 -35.81 -15.72
C PRO A 805 -22.52 -37.27 -15.45
N ASP A 806 -22.74 -38.04 -16.51
CA ASP A 806 -22.89 -39.51 -16.52
C ASP A 806 -23.57 -40.24 -15.34
N GLN A 807 -24.71 -39.81 -14.80
CA GLN A 807 -25.41 -40.48 -13.68
C GLN A 807 -24.59 -40.61 -12.37
N ASN A 808 -23.31 -40.21 -12.34
CA ASN A 808 -22.36 -40.37 -11.23
C ASN A 808 -21.47 -39.14 -10.96
N GLY A 809 -21.61 -38.05 -11.71
CA GLY A 809 -20.86 -36.80 -11.44
C GLY A 809 -19.43 -36.77 -11.99
N LYS A 810 -19.06 -37.61 -12.96
CA LYS A 810 -17.71 -37.71 -13.51
C LYS A 810 -17.49 -36.94 -14.83
N SER A 811 -16.29 -36.37 -14.97
CA SER A 811 -15.74 -35.84 -16.23
C SER A 811 -15.79 -36.89 -17.37
N LEU A 812 -15.89 -36.43 -18.63
CA LEU A 812 -15.68 -37.28 -19.82
C LEU A 812 -14.23 -37.81 -19.91
N PHE A 813 -13.29 -37.15 -19.23
CA PHE A 813 -11.89 -37.52 -19.15
C PHE A 813 -11.59 -38.22 -17.83
N GLU A 814 -10.70 -39.21 -17.86
CA GLU A 814 -10.23 -39.87 -16.65
C GLU A 814 -9.47 -38.87 -15.78
N GLU A 815 -9.95 -38.67 -14.55
CA GLU A 815 -9.38 -37.68 -13.65
C GLU A 815 -8.05 -38.17 -13.08
N HIS A 816 -7.04 -37.29 -13.07
CA HIS A 816 -5.79 -37.58 -12.40
C HIS A 816 -5.98 -37.53 -10.88
N GLY A 817 -5.72 -38.66 -10.22
CA GLY A 817 -5.74 -38.77 -8.77
C GLY A 817 -4.48 -38.16 -8.16
N TYR A 818 -4.55 -36.92 -7.68
CA TYR A 818 -3.44 -36.27 -6.95
C TYR A 818 -3.32 -36.72 -5.48
N ALA A 819 -4.13 -37.70 -5.07
CA ALA A 819 -4.19 -38.25 -3.71
C ALA A 819 -3.77 -39.74 -3.62
N ASP A 820 -3.65 -40.47 -4.74
CA ASP A 820 -3.32 -41.91 -4.74
C ASP A 820 -2.81 -42.37 -6.13
N GLN A 821 -1.69 -41.81 -6.60
CA GLN A 821 -1.04 -42.33 -7.83
C GLN A 821 0.29 -43.01 -7.51
N ARG A 822 0.16 -44.33 -7.28
CA ARG A 822 1.19 -45.38 -7.35
C ARG A 822 1.72 -45.58 -8.78
N THR A 823 2.04 -44.52 -9.49
CA THR A 823 2.59 -44.61 -10.85
C THR A 823 4.03 -44.10 -10.84
N GLY A 824 4.89 -44.96 -10.28
CA GLY A 824 6.33 -44.81 -10.33
C GLY A 824 6.82 -44.60 -11.76
N THR A 825 7.71 -43.64 -11.94
CA THR A 825 8.68 -43.68 -13.03
C THR A 825 9.72 -44.74 -12.68
N LEU A 826 10.03 -45.61 -13.63
CA LEU A 826 10.91 -46.77 -13.49
C LEU A 826 12.21 -46.46 -12.72
N GLY A 827 12.32 -46.92 -11.47
CA GLY A 827 13.58 -46.94 -10.73
C GLY A 827 13.49 -46.90 -9.21
N ASP A 828 12.51 -46.19 -8.65
CA ASP A 828 12.40 -46.00 -7.20
C ASP A 828 11.36 -46.97 -6.59
N SER A 829 11.64 -47.46 -5.37
CA SER A 829 10.76 -48.40 -4.67
C SER A 829 9.40 -47.77 -4.36
N ASP A 830 8.32 -48.55 -4.44
CA ASP A 830 6.93 -48.09 -4.24
C ASP A 830 6.67 -47.36 -2.90
N GLU A 831 7.55 -47.54 -1.89
CA GLU A 831 7.49 -46.87 -0.59
C GLU A 831 8.12 -45.46 -0.55
N GLU A 832 9.02 -45.11 -1.47
CA GLU A 832 9.68 -43.79 -1.49
C GLU A 832 8.84 -42.74 -2.25
N VAL A 833 8.07 -43.15 -3.25
CA VAL A 833 7.28 -42.25 -4.12
C VAL A 833 6.02 -41.72 -3.41
N SER A 834 5.38 -42.52 -2.55
CA SER A 834 4.14 -42.10 -1.86
C SER A 834 4.37 -41.10 -0.71
N ARG A 835 5.60 -40.99 -0.18
CA ARG A 835 5.91 -40.13 0.98
C ARG A 835 6.10 -38.65 0.63
N TYR A 836 6.26 -38.32 -0.66
CA TYR A 836 6.54 -36.96 -1.15
C TYR A 836 5.47 -36.42 -2.11
N GLN A 837 4.30 -37.05 -2.18
CA GLN A 837 3.22 -36.62 -3.08
C GLN A 837 2.31 -35.58 -2.41
N HIS A 838 2.58 -34.30 -2.70
CA HIS A 838 1.81 -33.17 -2.18
C HIS A 838 0.67 -32.75 -3.12
N LYS A 839 -0.36 -32.14 -2.53
CA LYS A 839 -1.50 -31.56 -3.24
C LYS A 839 -1.68 -30.10 -2.82
N TRP A 840 -0.92 -29.20 -3.43
CA TRP A 840 -0.96 -27.78 -3.05
C TRP A 840 -2.31 -27.11 -3.34
N GLY A 841 -2.78 -26.30 -2.39
CA GLY A 841 -4.02 -25.53 -2.49
C GLY A 841 -3.97 -24.21 -1.71
N MET A 842 -4.97 -23.37 -1.94
CA MET A 842 -5.10 -22.08 -1.27
C MET A 842 -6.54 -21.85 -0.81
N ALA A 843 -6.72 -21.18 0.32
CA ALA A 843 -7.99 -20.67 0.80
C ALA A 843 -7.90 -19.16 1.00
N ILE A 844 -8.93 -18.41 0.59
CA ILE A 844 -8.98 -16.94 0.73
C ILE A 844 -10.25 -16.53 1.49
N ASP A 845 -10.10 -16.01 2.70
CA ASP A 845 -11.20 -15.53 3.54
C ASP A 845 -11.63 -14.10 3.18
N LEU A 846 -12.76 -13.98 2.48
CA LEU A 846 -13.31 -12.69 2.07
C LEU A 846 -13.87 -11.86 3.24
N GLY A 847 -14.18 -12.50 4.38
CA GLY A 847 -14.56 -11.81 5.61
C GLY A 847 -13.39 -11.13 6.33
N LYS A 848 -12.15 -11.53 6.02
CA LYS A 848 -10.90 -10.96 6.57
C LYS A 848 -10.19 -10.02 5.59
N CYS A 849 -10.41 -10.16 4.28
CA CYS A 849 -9.75 -9.33 3.27
C CYS A 849 -10.19 -7.86 3.34
N THR A 850 -9.25 -6.95 3.63
CA THR A 850 -9.50 -5.49 3.69
C THR A 850 -9.24 -4.77 2.35
N GLY A 851 -8.71 -5.46 1.34
CA GLY A 851 -8.37 -4.85 0.04
C GLY A 851 -7.06 -4.04 0.00
N CYS A 852 -6.17 -4.19 0.99
CA CYS A 852 -4.96 -3.36 1.15
C CYS A 852 -3.87 -3.47 0.05
N ASN A 853 -4.02 -4.33 -0.95
CA ASN A 853 -3.07 -4.55 -2.06
C ASN A 853 -1.64 -5.02 -1.69
N ALA A 854 -1.31 -5.27 -0.41
CA ALA A 854 0.01 -5.76 0.00
C ALA A 854 0.40 -7.07 -0.72
N CYS A 855 -0.57 -7.95 -0.97
CA CYS A 855 -0.34 -9.20 -1.71
C CYS A 855 0.04 -9.00 -3.19
N VAL A 856 -0.39 -7.90 -3.81
CA VAL A 856 -0.08 -7.57 -5.22
C VAL A 856 1.40 -7.19 -5.35
N VAL A 857 1.84 -6.18 -4.58
CA VAL A 857 3.24 -5.73 -4.57
C VAL A 857 4.17 -6.86 -4.09
N ALA A 858 3.73 -7.64 -3.10
CA ALA A 858 4.52 -8.77 -2.62
C ALA A 858 4.73 -9.83 -3.71
N CYS A 859 3.71 -10.12 -4.52
CA CYS A 859 3.83 -11.02 -5.66
C CYS A 859 4.73 -10.43 -6.75
N GLN A 860 4.64 -9.12 -6.99
CA GLN A 860 5.47 -8.40 -7.95
C GLN A 860 6.96 -8.47 -7.59
N ALA A 861 7.29 -8.17 -6.33
CA ALA A 861 8.65 -8.22 -5.79
C ALA A 861 9.25 -9.63 -5.81
N GLU A 862 8.46 -10.64 -5.40
CA GLU A 862 8.93 -12.03 -5.30
C GLU A 862 9.20 -12.66 -6.67
N ASN A 863 8.33 -12.38 -7.65
CA ASN A 863 8.28 -13.14 -8.89
C ASN A 863 8.81 -12.34 -10.09
N ASN A 864 9.66 -11.33 -9.88
CA ASN A 864 10.28 -10.53 -10.96
C ASN A 864 9.27 -10.00 -12.00
N ILE A 865 8.07 -9.65 -11.55
CA ILE A 865 7.00 -9.18 -12.44
C ILE A 865 7.37 -7.76 -12.92
N PRO A 866 7.37 -7.51 -14.24
CA PRO A 866 7.73 -6.20 -14.77
C PRO A 866 6.70 -5.13 -14.42
N VAL A 867 7.11 -3.87 -14.51
CA VAL A 867 6.19 -2.72 -14.45
C VAL A 867 5.73 -2.33 -15.85
N VAL A 868 4.43 -2.08 -15.99
CA VAL A 868 3.82 -1.58 -17.21
C VAL A 868 3.46 -0.09 -17.09
N GLY A 869 3.88 0.70 -18.08
CA GLY A 869 3.59 2.13 -18.13
C GLY A 869 2.10 2.45 -18.34
N LYS A 870 1.69 3.66 -17.94
CA LYS A 870 0.30 4.15 -18.00
C LYS A 870 -0.43 3.81 -19.31
N GLN A 871 0.19 4.05 -20.45
CA GLN A 871 -0.43 3.82 -21.77
C GLN A 871 -0.80 2.35 -22.00
N GLU A 872 0.08 1.43 -21.61
CA GLU A 872 -0.15 0.01 -21.79
C GLU A 872 -1.14 -0.54 -20.75
N VAL A 873 -1.23 0.08 -19.56
CA VAL A 873 -2.31 -0.19 -18.60
C VAL A 873 -3.66 0.24 -19.18
N MET A 874 -3.76 1.42 -19.83
CA MET A 874 -4.99 1.82 -20.55
C MET A 874 -5.38 0.84 -21.66
N ASN A 875 -4.39 0.16 -22.25
CA ASN A 875 -4.62 -0.91 -23.23
C ASN A 875 -4.98 -2.26 -22.58
N SER A 876 -5.23 -2.32 -21.26
CA SER A 876 -5.51 -3.53 -20.48
C SER A 876 -4.38 -4.57 -20.50
N ARG A 877 -3.13 -4.12 -20.34
CA ARG A 877 -1.92 -4.95 -20.43
C ARG A 877 -1.08 -4.94 -19.15
N GLU A 878 -1.67 -4.60 -18.01
CA GLU A 878 -1.01 -4.61 -16.70
C GLU A 878 -0.49 -6.01 -16.32
N MET A 879 0.64 -6.11 -15.64
CA MET A 879 1.29 -7.42 -15.40
C MET A 879 1.05 -8.01 -14.00
N HIS A 880 -0.08 -7.73 -13.35
CA HIS A 880 -0.37 -8.26 -12.01
C HIS A 880 -0.84 -9.73 -12.01
N TRP A 881 -0.15 -10.62 -11.31
CA TRP A 881 -0.49 -12.06 -11.22
C TRP A 881 -1.59 -12.39 -10.21
N ILE A 882 -1.74 -11.53 -9.21
CA ILE A 882 -2.87 -11.48 -8.29
C ILE A 882 -3.42 -10.07 -8.38
N ARG A 883 -4.73 -9.95 -8.60
CA ARG A 883 -5.43 -8.66 -8.59
C ARG A 883 -6.47 -8.67 -7.48
N ILE A 884 -6.80 -7.51 -6.94
CA ILE A 884 -7.92 -7.38 -6.01
C ILE A 884 -9.06 -6.74 -6.76
N ASP A 885 -10.07 -7.53 -7.12
CA ASP A 885 -11.27 -7.04 -7.77
C ASP A 885 -12.14 -6.32 -6.74
N ARG A 886 -12.84 -5.27 -7.18
CA ARG A 886 -13.89 -4.61 -6.38
C ARG A 886 -15.24 -4.74 -7.06
N TYR A 887 -16.28 -4.88 -6.24
CA TYR A 887 -17.65 -4.89 -6.72
C TYR A 887 -18.51 -4.01 -5.82
N PHE A 888 -19.36 -3.19 -6.45
CA PHE A 888 -20.37 -2.40 -5.76
C PHE A 888 -21.68 -3.18 -5.75
N ALA A 889 -22.36 -3.20 -4.60
CA ALA A 889 -23.64 -3.86 -4.40
C ALA A 889 -24.57 -2.98 -3.55
N GLY A 890 -25.87 -3.18 -3.64
CA GLY A 890 -26.87 -2.49 -2.82
C GLY A 890 -27.93 -1.76 -3.64
N ALA A 891 -29.03 -1.36 -2.99
CA ALA A 891 -30.15 -0.71 -3.68
C ALA A 891 -29.85 0.74 -4.09
N GLU A 892 -29.06 1.48 -3.30
CA GLU A 892 -28.68 2.88 -3.57
C GLU A 892 -27.24 2.98 -4.09
N LEU A 893 -26.96 2.35 -5.24
CA LEU A 893 -25.60 2.22 -5.77
C LEU A 893 -24.83 3.54 -5.86
N LYS A 894 -25.47 4.67 -6.19
CA LYS A 894 -24.80 5.98 -6.31
C LYS A 894 -24.34 6.54 -4.96
N ASP A 895 -25.19 6.48 -3.93
CA ASP A 895 -24.98 7.21 -2.68
C ASP A 895 -24.45 6.35 -1.53
N ASP A 896 -24.86 5.09 -1.45
CA ASP A 896 -24.44 4.18 -0.38
C ASP A 896 -24.32 2.73 -0.86
N PRO A 897 -23.39 2.45 -1.80
CA PRO A 897 -23.08 1.08 -2.17
C PRO A 897 -22.24 0.40 -1.08
N HIS A 898 -22.46 -0.90 -0.91
CA HIS A 898 -21.50 -1.78 -0.29
C HIS A 898 -20.40 -2.15 -1.28
N ILE A 899 -19.17 -2.30 -0.78
CA ILE A 899 -18.04 -2.81 -1.57
C ILE A 899 -17.61 -4.16 -1.03
N ALA A 900 -17.38 -5.10 -1.93
CA ALA A 900 -16.71 -6.36 -1.62
C ALA A 900 -15.42 -6.48 -2.43
N HIS A 901 -14.36 -6.93 -1.77
CA HIS A 901 -13.07 -7.19 -2.37
C HIS A 901 -12.84 -8.68 -2.57
N GLN A 902 -12.33 -9.05 -3.73
CA GLN A 902 -11.99 -10.44 -4.03
C GLN A 902 -10.60 -10.53 -4.65
N PRO A 903 -9.59 -11.05 -3.94
CA PRO A 903 -8.29 -11.32 -4.50
C PRO A 903 -8.36 -12.50 -5.49
N VAL A 904 -8.13 -12.25 -6.78
CA VAL A 904 -8.18 -13.26 -7.83
C VAL A 904 -6.79 -13.46 -8.43
N ALA A 905 -6.28 -14.69 -8.32
CA ALA A 905 -5.05 -15.16 -8.94
C ALA A 905 -5.33 -16.40 -9.81
N CYS A 906 -4.28 -17.01 -10.39
CA CYS A 906 -4.42 -18.33 -11.01
C CYS A 906 -5.00 -19.34 -10.02
N GLN A 907 -6.10 -19.99 -10.41
CA GLN A 907 -6.85 -20.93 -9.57
C GLN A 907 -6.23 -22.34 -9.53
N GLN A 908 -5.12 -22.56 -10.26
CA GLN A 908 -4.48 -23.88 -10.48
C GLN A 908 -5.51 -25.00 -10.72
N CYS A 909 -6.42 -24.76 -11.67
CA CYS A 909 -7.48 -25.69 -12.05
C CYS A 909 -6.95 -27.09 -12.31
N GLU A 910 -7.56 -28.14 -11.75
CA GLU A 910 -7.23 -29.53 -12.09
C GLU A 910 -7.67 -29.85 -13.52
N MET A 911 -8.85 -29.36 -13.92
CA MET A 911 -9.34 -29.42 -15.31
C MET A 911 -9.01 -28.10 -16.01
N ALA A 912 -7.72 -27.85 -16.28
CA ALA A 912 -7.25 -26.57 -16.78
C ALA A 912 -7.56 -26.35 -18.27
N PRO A 913 -8.53 -25.49 -18.64
CA PRO A 913 -8.84 -25.23 -20.06
C PRO A 913 -7.68 -24.52 -20.78
N CYS A 914 -6.86 -23.80 -20.03
CA CYS A 914 -5.72 -23.04 -20.56
C CYS A 914 -4.53 -23.92 -20.97
N GLU A 915 -4.48 -25.19 -20.55
CA GLU A 915 -3.42 -26.14 -20.97
C GLU A 915 -3.71 -26.78 -22.32
N GLN A 916 -4.94 -27.28 -22.50
CA GLN A 916 -5.37 -28.00 -23.71
C GLN A 916 -5.26 -27.17 -24.99
N VAL A 917 -5.27 -25.84 -24.87
CA VAL A 917 -5.14 -24.90 -26.00
C VAL A 917 -3.71 -24.48 -26.30
N CYS A 918 -2.71 -24.95 -25.54
CA CYS A 918 -1.31 -24.61 -25.76
C CYS A 918 -0.69 -25.56 -26.80
N PRO A 919 -0.37 -25.11 -28.03
CA PRO A 919 0.10 -26.01 -29.09
C PRO A 919 1.51 -26.56 -28.86
N VAL A 920 2.27 -25.96 -27.93
CA VAL A 920 3.69 -26.27 -27.69
C VAL A 920 3.95 -26.90 -26.32
N GLY A 921 2.91 -27.15 -25.53
CA GLY A 921 3.03 -27.70 -24.18
C GLY A 921 3.79 -26.78 -23.21
N ALA A 922 3.67 -25.45 -23.37
CA ALA A 922 4.30 -24.48 -22.47
C ALA A 922 3.56 -24.32 -21.14
N THR A 923 2.36 -24.89 -21.02
CA THR A 923 1.62 -24.97 -19.77
C THR A 923 1.06 -26.37 -19.60
N ILE A 924 1.38 -26.98 -18.47
CA ILE A 924 1.13 -28.39 -18.15
C ILE A 924 0.93 -28.53 -16.65
N HIS A 925 0.25 -29.58 -16.19
CA HIS A 925 0.29 -29.95 -14.77
C HIS A 925 1.61 -30.62 -14.39
N SER A 926 2.12 -30.28 -13.21
CA SER A 926 3.12 -31.09 -12.49
C SER A 926 2.48 -32.34 -11.87
N SER A 927 3.31 -33.25 -11.36
CA SER A 927 2.86 -34.42 -10.60
C SER A 927 2.10 -34.06 -9.31
N GLU A 928 2.24 -32.83 -8.81
CA GLU A 928 1.56 -32.31 -7.61
C GLU A 928 0.25 -31.57 -7.94
N GLY A 929 -0.09 -31.49 -9.24
CA GLY A 929 -1.27 -30.80 -9.74
C GLY A 929 -1.14 -29.28 -9.79
N LEU A 930 0.07 -28.73 -9.65
CA LEU A 930 0.31 -27.32 -9.98
C LEU A 930 0.22 -27.15 -11.49
N ASN A 931 -0.50 -26.14 -11.96
CA ASN A 931 -0.40 -25.71 -13.35
C ASN A 931 0.96 -25.03 -13.51
N ASP A 932 1.89 -25.61 -14.24
CA ASP A 932 3.20 -25.02 -14.48
C ASP A 932 3.15 -24.16 -15.74
N MET A 933 3.80 -23.00 -15.68
CA MET A 933 4.01 -22.13 -16.84
C MET A 933 5.49 -22.13 -17.18
N VAL A 934 5.86 -22.85 -18.23
CA VAL A 934 7.23 -23.03 -18.68
C VAL A 934 7.58 -21.91 -19.66
N TYR A 935 8.12 -20.82 -19.12
CA TYR A 935 8.30 -19.54 -19.85
C TYR A 935 9.08 -19.68 -21.16
N ASN A 936 10.17 -20.43 -21.16
CA ASN A 936 11.05 -20.62 -22.33
C ASN A 936 10.43 -21.48 -23.46
N ARG A 937 9.33 -22.18 -23.18
CA ARG A 937 8.58 -22.96 -24.19
C ARG A 937 7.46 -22.16 -24.84
N CYS A 938 7.05 -21.06 -24.24
CA CYS A 938 5.94 -20.25 -24.73
C CYS A 938 6.30 -19.53 -26.04
N VAL A 939 5.52 -19.76 -27.09
CA VAL A 939 5.67 -19.09 -28.40
C VAL A 939 4.69 -17.92 -28.59
N GLY A 940 3.97 -17.54 -27.53
CA GLY A 940 3.15 -16.33 -27.54
C GLY A 940 1.83 -16.36 -28.31
N THR A 941 1.22 -17.53 -28.52
CA THR A 941 -0.08 -17.64 -29.23
C THR A 941 -1.25 -16.97 -28.51
N ARG A 942 -1.11 -16.67 -27.21
CA ARG A 942 -2.11 -16.03 -26.33
C ARG A 942 -3.43 -16.80 -26.14
N TYR A 943 -3.64 -17.96 -26.76
CA TYR A 943 -4.88 -18.72 -26.61
C TYR A 943 -5.14 -19.14 -25.15
N CYS A 944 -4.10 -19.49 -24.39
CA CYS A 944 -4.25 -19.84 -22.97
C CYS A 944 -4.83 -18.70 -22.10
N LEU A 945 -4.67 -17.43 -22.50
CA LEU A 945 -5.34 -16.29 -21.88
C LEU A 945 -6.84 -16.27 -22.20
N ASN A 946 -7.19 -16.56 -23.45
CA ASN A 946 -8.57 -16.59 -23.92
C ASN A 946 -9.41 -17.68 -23.29
N ASN A 947 -8.83 -18.87 -23.14
CA ASN A 947 -9.53 -20.01 -22.58
C ASN A 947 -9.53 -20.05 -21.04
N CYS A 948 -8.83 -19.13 -20.39
CA CYS A 948 -8.85 -19.01 -18.94
C CYS A 948 -10.08 -18.19 -18.50
N PRO A 949 -11.09 -18.79 -17.83
CA PRO A 949 -12.33 -18.08 -17.50
C PRO A 949 -12.11 -16.92 -16.53
N TYR A 950 -11.06 -16.98 -15.71
CA TYR A 950 -10.72 -15.95 -14.74
C TYR A 950 -9.87 -14.80 -15.31
N ARG A 951 -9.39 -14.94 -16.56
CA ARG A 951 -8.45 -13.98 -17.20
C ARG A 951 -7.29 -13.59 -16.29
N VAL A 952 -6.59 -14.59 -15.74
CA VAL A 952 -5.47 -14.43 -14.77
C VAL A 952 -4.11 -14.81 -15.35
N ARG A 953 -4.06 -15.10 -16.65
CA ARG A 953 -2.79 -15.14 -17.38
C ARG A 953 -2.44 -13.71 -17.83
N ARG A 954 -1.16 -13.39 -17.88
CA ARG A 954 -0.65 -12.05 -18.23
C ARG A 954 0.41 -12.18 -19.31
N PHE A 955 0.33 -11.37 -20.35
CA PHE A 955 1.18 -11.53 -21.53
C PHE A 955 2.18 -10.39 -21.63
N ASN A 956 3.46 -10.72 -21.83
CA ASN A 956 4.48 -9.72 -22.13
C ASN A 956 4.33 -9.25 -23.58
N PHE A 957 3.47 -8.25 -23.81
CA PHE A 957 3.26 -7.65 -25.13
C PHE A 957 4.54 -7.00 -25.67
N LEU A 958 5.26 -6.30 -24.80
CA LEU A 958 6.52 -5.62 -25.11
C LEU A 958 7.65 -6.21 -24.26
N ASP A 959 8.89 -5.82 -24.54
CA ASP A 959 10.01 -6.10 -23.64
C ASP A 959 9.98 -5.12 -22.46
N TYR A 960 9.15 -5.42 -21.46
CA TYR A 960 8.99 -4.56 -20.28
C TYR A 960 10.23 -4.55 -19.36
N GLN A 961 11.14 -5.52 -19.50
CA GLN A 961 12.34 -5.65 -18.65
C GLN A 961 13.60 -5.02 -19.26
N GLY A 962 13.61 -4.72 -20.56
CA GLY A 962 14.61 -3.82 -21.14
C GLY A 962 15.93 -4.45 -21.48
N ARG A 963 15.89 -5.65 -22.06
CA ARG A 963 17.07 -6.27 -22.66
C ARG A 963 17.49 -5.56 -23.96
N SER A 964 16.61 -4.76 -24.56
CA SER A 964 17.00 -3.85 -25.66
C SER A 964 16.23 -2.52 -25.72
N GLU A 965 14.96 -2.45 -25.27
CA GLU A 965 14.08 -1.29 -25.55
C GLU A 965 13.06 -0.97 -24.42
N ALA A 966 13.40 -1.18 -23.14
CA ALA A 966 12.43 -0.88 -22.07
C ALA A 966 12.16 0.63 -21.93
N PRO A 967 10.96 0.97 -21.42
CA PRO A 967 10.64 2.33 -21.00
C PRO A 967 11.68 2.97 -20.06
N GLY A 968 12.53 2.22 -19.35
CA GLY A 968 13.56 2.76 -18.45
C GLY A 968 14.98 2.88 -19.02
N GLY A 969 15.18 2.70 -20.33
CA GLY A 969 16.51 2.57 -20.93
C GLY A 969 17.02 1.12 -20.90
N SER A 970 18.12 0.85 -21.59
CA SER A 970 18.68 -0.51 -21.64
C SER A 970 19.23 -0.88 -20.28
N MET A 971 19.05 -2.14 -19.86
CA MET A 971 19.68 -2.66 -18.65
C MET A 971 21.21 -2.76 -18.78
N ASP A 972 21.74 -2.56 -19.98
CA ASP A 972 23.17 -2.48 -20.27
C ASP A 972 23.73 -1.05 -20.10
N ASP A 973 22.86 -0.05 -19.93
CA ASP A 973 23.28 1.27 -19.48
C ASP A 973 23.82 1.16 -18.05
N ALA A 974 25.03 1.69 -17.82
CA ALA A 974 25.72 1.58 -16.53
C ALA A 974 24.89 2.11 -15.34
N ARG A 975 24.01 3.09 -15.58
CA ARG A 975 23.12 3.65 -14.56
C ARG A 975 21.94 2.74 -14.24
N ASN A 976 21.41 2.02 -15.23
CA ASN A 976 20.27 1.12 -15.08
C ASN A 976 20.68 -0.28 -14.60
N ALA A 977 21.95 -0.65 -14.76
CA ALA A 977 22.49 -1.94 -14.33
C ALA A 977 22.20 -2.26 -12.84
N VAL A 978 22.04 -1.24 -11.99
CA VAL A 978 21.67 -1.41 -10.56
C VAL A 978 20.34 -2.16 -10.40
N ARG A 979 19.39 -2.03 -11.34
CA ARG A 979 18.10 -2.73 -11.30
C ARG A 979 18.25 -4.25 -11.48
N LYS A 980 19.36 -4.73 -12.08
CA LYS A 980 19.66 -6.18 -12.17
C LYS A 980 19.83 -6.81 -10.78
N LEU A 981 20.20 -6.02 -9.76
CA LEU A 981 20.36 -6.48 -8.38
C LEU A 981 19.03 -6.76 -7.68
N LEU A 982 17.92 -6.25 -8.20
CA LEU A 982 16.58 -6.44 -7.63
C LEU A 982 16.03 -7.84 -7.89
N PHE A 983 16.41 -8.47 -9.00
CA PHE A 983 15.77 -9.69 -9.45
C PHE A 983 16.05 -10.86 -8.52
N ASN A 984 14.98 -11.55 -8.11
CA ASN A 984 15.07 -12.81 -7.41
C ASN A 984 15.78 -13.83 -8.31
N PRO A 985 16.95 -14.36 -7.91
CA PRO A 985 17.74 -15.27 -8.77
C PRO A 985 17.03 -16.60 -9.03
N GLU A 986 16.03 -16.93 -8.22
CA GLU A 986 15.31 -18.21 -8.25
C GLU A 986 14.07 -18.16 -9.16
N VAL A 987 13.80 -17.01 -9.78
CA VAL A 987 12.66 -16.82 -10.68
C VAL A 987 13.15 -16.26 -12.02
N THR A 988 12.81 -16.95 -13.11
CA THR A 988 13.13 -16.49 -14.46
C THR A 988 12.65 -15.06 -14.69
N VAL A 989 13.52 -14.17 -15.20
CA VAL A 989 13.10 -12.86 -15.74
C VAL A 989 12.61 -13.08 -17.17
N ARG A 990 11.34 -12.76 -17.44
CA ARG A 990 10.70 -13.06 -18.73
C ARG A 990 11.05 -12.02 -19.80
N SER A 991 11.04 -12.46 -21.05
CA SER A 991 11.18 -11.63 -22.24
C SER A 991 9.80 -11.31 -22.87
N ARG A 992 9.80 -10.46 -23.90
CA ARG A 992 8.65 -10.25 -24.79
C ARG A 992 8.10 -11.58 -25.32
N GLY A 993 6.79 -11.64 -25.55
CA GLY A 993 6.12 -12.75 -26.24
C GLY A 993 5.79 -13.95 -25.35
N VAL A 994 5.96 -13.83 -24.03
CA VAL A 994 5.78 -14.93 -23.08
C VAL A 994 4.60 -14.66 -22.16
N MET A 995 3.81 -15.72 -21.92
CA MET A 995 2.71 -15.69 -20.96
C MET A 995 3.21 -15.96 -19.53
N GLU A 996 2.58 -15.32 -18.56
CA GLU A 996 2.82 -15.43 -17.14
C GLU A 996 1.53 -15.70 -16.38
N LYS A 997 1.65 -16.15 -15.13
CA LYS A 997 0.56 -16.41 -14.21
C LYS A 997 1.11 -16.57 -12.79
N CYS A 998 0.25 -16.48 -11.79
CA CYS A 998 0.57 -16.98 -10.44
C CYS A 998 0.93 -18.47 -10.49
N THR A 999 2.07 -18.84 -9.91
CA THR A 999 2.62 -20.20 -9.84
C THR A 999 2.56 -20.81 -8.43
N PHE A 1000 1.78 -20.21 -7.52
CA PHE A 1000 1.86 -20.51 -6.07
C PHE A 1000 3.27 -20.34 -5.48
N CYS A 1001 4.07 -19.41 -6.04
CA CYS A 1001 5.46 -19.19 -5.62
C CYS A 1001 6.25 -20.51 -5.64
N VAL A 1002 6.22 -21.22 -6.78
CA VAL A 1002 6.87 -22.53 -6.95
C VAL A 1002 8.33 -22.56 -6.49
N GLN A 1003 9.06 -21.46 -6.65
CA GLN A 1003 10.42 -21.30 -6.12
C GLN A 1003 10.51 -21.52 -4.60
N ARG A 1004 9.53 -21.04 -3.83
CA ARG A 1004 9.47 -21.25 -2.36
C ARG A 1004 9.09 -22.69 -2.02
N ILE A 1005 8.18 -23.28 -2.80
CA ILE A 1005 7.80 -24.70 -2.66
C ILE A 1005 9.04 -25.57 -2.86
N GLN A 1006 9.75 -25.39 -3.97
CA GLN A 1006 10.93 -26.18 -4.31
C GLN A 1006 12.07 -25.98 -3.30
N GLN A 1007 12.34 -24.75 -2.87
CA GLN A 1007 13.38 -24.48 -1.86
C GLN A 1007 13.17 -25.26 -0.57
N VAL A 1008 11.96 -25.20 0.01
CA VAL A 1008 11.66 -25.92 1.26
C VAL A 1008 11.68 -27.43 1.05
N LYS A 1009 11.13 -27.92 -0.06
CA LYS A 1009 11.14 -29.36 -0.37
C LYS A 1009 12.55 -29.91 -0.56
N ILE A 1010 13.40 -29.19 -1.30
CA ILE A 1010 14.80 -29.58 -1.52
C ILE A 1010 15.54 -29.59 -0.18
N ALA A 1011 15.35 -28.56 0.65
CA ALA A 1011 15.96 -28.51 1.98
C ALA A 1011 15.49 -29.67 2.88
N ALA A 1012 14.19 -29.97 2.90
CA ALA A 1012 13.62 -31.08 3.66
C ALA A 1012 14.18 -32.43 3.19
N LYS A 1013 14.21 -32.68 1.86
CA LYS A 1013 14.78 -33.88 1.27
C LYS A 1013 16.26 -34.05 1.62
N ASN A 1014 17.05 -32.97 1.53
CA ASN A 1014 18.47 -32.99 1.87
C ASN A 1014 18.72 -33.24 3.37
N ALA A 1015 17.82 -32.76 4.24
CA ALA A 1015 17.88 -32.98 5.68
C ALA A 1015 17.34 -34.36 6.12
N GLY A 1016 16.82 -35.16 5.18
CA GLY A 1016 16.17 -36.44 5.50
C GLY A 1016 14.86 -36.27 6.27
N VAL A 1017 14.20 -35.11 6.15
CA VAL A 1017 12.89 -34.85 6.72
C VAL A 1017 11.83 -35.49 5.82
N GLU A 1018 11.00 -36.36 6.41
CA GLU A 1018 10.01 -37.15 5.67
C GLU A 1018 8.78 -36.32 5.27
N GLU A 1019 8.36 -35.36 6.11
CA GLU A 1019 7.16 -34.54 5.87
C GLU A 1019 7.47 -33.04 6.00
N VAL A 1020 6.95 -32.23 5.07
CA VAL A 1020 7.05 -30.77 5.15
C VAL A 1020 5.96 -30.25 6.10
N PRO A 1021 6.30 -29.62 7.24
CA PRO A 1021 5.28 -29.16 8.18
C PRO A 1021 4.39 -28.06 7.61
N ASP A 1022 3.10 -28.05 8.00
CA ASP A 1022 2.19 -26.96 7.64
C ASP A 1022 2.76 -25.59 8.08
N GLY A 1023 2.72 -24.63 7.17
CA GLY A 1023 3.25 -23.28 7.37
C GLY A 1023 4.76 -23.12 7.20
N ALA A 1024 5.50 -24.20 6.90
CA ALA A 1024 6.91 -24.12 6.49
C ALA A 1024 7.06 -23.43 5.12
N ILE A 1025 6.13 -23.69 4.20
CA ILE A 1025 6.02 -22.96 2.93
C ILE A 1025 4.99 -21.86 3.09
N ARG A 1026 5.42 -20.61 2.91
CA ARG A 1026 4.53 -19.45 2.86
C ARG A 1026 4.71 -18.72 1.54
N THR A 1027 3.63 -18.57 0.79
CA THR A 1027 3.65 -17.79 -0.45
C THR A 1027 3.83 -16.30 -0.14
N ALA A 1028 4.37 -15.53 -1.08
CA ALA A 1028 4.59 -14.09 -0.87
C ALA A 1028 3.28 -13.33 -0.60
N CYS A 1029 2.17 -13.72 -1.22
CA CYS A 1029 0.87 -13.10 -0.98
C CYS A 1029 0.28 -13.45 0.41
N GLN A 1030 0.47 -14.69 0.88
CA GLN A 1030 0.09 -15.11 2.24
C GLN A 1030 0.91 -14.35 3.29
N GLN A 1031 2.24 -14.33 3.16
CA GLN A 1031 3.13 -13.76 4.16
C GLN A 1031 2.95 -12.23 4.29
N ALA A 1032 2.69 -11.54 3.18
CA ALA A 1032 2.46 -10.09 3.19
C ALA A 1032 1.06 -9.67 3.70
N CYS A 1033 0.09 -10.60 3.82
CA CYS A 1033 -1.29 -10.27 4.15
C CYS A 1033 -1.46 -9.97 5.66
N PRO A 1034 -1.74 -8.72 6.09
CA PRO A 1034 -1.85 -8.40 7.51
C PRO A 1034 -3.06 -9.01 8.19
N ALA A 1035 -4.14 -9.23 7.45
CA ALA A 1035 -5.36 -9.83 7.98
C ALA A 1035 -5.30 -11.37 8.07
N GLY A 1036 -4.24 -12.01 7.54
CA GLY A 1036 -4.19 -13.48 7.45
C GLY A 1036 -5.33 -14.06 6.61
N ALA A 1037 -5.75 -13.34 5.56
CA ALA A 1037 -6.88 -13.75 4.73
C ALA A 1037 -6.53 -14.87 3.75
N ILE A 1038 -5.25 -15.03 3.38
CA ILE A 1038 -4.78 -16.04 2.42
C ILE A 1038 -4.09 -17.14 3.21
N GLU A 1039 -4.53 -18.38 3.08
CA GLU A 1039 -3.87 -19.57 3.62
C GLU A 1039 -3.46 -20.49 2.47
N PHE A 1040 -2.20 -20.93 2.48
CA PHE A 1040 -1.64 -21.86 1.52
C PHE A 1040 -1.03 -23.06 2.26
N GLY A 1041 -1.16 -24.25 1.67
CA GLY A 1041 -0.61 -25.47 2.25
C GLY A 1041 -0.95 -26.71 1.41
N ASP A 1042 -0.69 -27.88 2.00
CA ASP A 1042 -0.97 -29.17 1.40
C ASP A 1042 -2.41 -29.62 1.71
N LEU A 1043 -3.17 -29.97 0.68
CA LEU A 1043 -4.53 -30.50 0.77
C LEU A 1043 -4.57 -32.00 1.06
N ASN A 1044 -3.45 -32.72 0.90
CA ASN A 1044 -3.36 -34.12 1.31
C ASN A 1044 -3.18 -34.26 2.83
N ASP A 1045 -2.67 -33.23 3.52
CA ASP A 1045 -2.68 -33.15 4.98
C ASP A 1045 -4.04 -32.62 5.46
N GLU A 1046 -4.89 -33.51 5.98
CA GLU A 1046 -6.22 -33.17 6.51
C GLU A 1046 -6.16 -32.17 7.69
N ASN A 1047 -5.04 -32.11 8.41
CA ASN A 1047 -4.86 -31.22 9.56
C ASN A 1047 -4.34 -29.83 9.17
N SER A 1048 -3.89 -29.66 7.93
CA SER A 1048 -3.36 -28.38 7.44
C SER A 1048 -4.41 -27.27 7.57
N ARG A 1049 -3.96 -26.03 7.76
CA ARG A 1049 -4.89 -24.88 7.82
C ARG A 1049 -5.76 -24.77 6.57
N VAL A 1050 -5.20 -25.07 5.40
CA VAL A 1050 -5.91 -24.94 4.12
C VAL A 1050 -6.96 -26.05 3.93
N SER A 1051 -6.67 -27.29 4.30
CA SER A 1051 -7.64 -28.40 4.24
C SER A 1051 -8.84 -28.15 5.15
N ARG A 1052 -8.58 -27.69 6.38
CA ARG A 1052 -9.64 -27.28 7.30
C ARG A 1052 -10.45 -26.13 6.74
N ALA A 1053 -9.81 -25.11 6.17
CA ALA A 1053 -10.52 -24.02 5.51
C ALA A 1053 -11.40 -24.54 4.36
N HIS A 1054 -10.89 -25.41 3.48
CA HIS A 1054 -11.66 -26.00 2.38
C HIS A 1054 -12.89 -26.77 2.86
N SER A 1055 -12.82 -27.40 4.04
CA SER A 1055 -13.94 -28.15 4.63
C SER A 1055 -15.06 -27.30 5.24
N LEU A 1056 -14.87 -25.98 5.40
CA LEU A 1056 -15.86 -25.11 6.03
C LEU A 1056 -17.14 -24.98 5.19
N PRO A 1057 -18.34 -24.90 5.80
CA PRO A 1057 -19.62 -24.79 5.06
C PRO A 1057 -19.75 -23.53 4.20
N ARG A 1058 -18.94 -22.51 4.47
CA ARG A 1058 -18.89 -21.25 3.71
C ARG A 1058 -17.83 -21.23 2.61
N SER A 1059 -17.13 -22.36 2.39
CA SER A 1059 -16.16 -22.50 1.31
C SER A 1059 -16.86 -22.67 -0.03
N TYR A 1060 -16.35 -22.00 -1.05
CA TYR A 1060 -16.86 -22.14 -2.40
C TYR A 1060 -15.78 -21.93 -3.46
N ALA A 1061 -15.97 -22.56 -4.61
CA ALA A 1061 -15.15 -22.39 -5.80
C ALA A 1061 -15.77 -21.33 -6.72
N LEU A 1062 -14.92 -20.58 -7.45
CA LEU A 1062 -15.40 -19.66 -8.46
C LEU A 1062 -15.72 -20.36 -9.77
N LEU A 1063 -16.87 -20.03 -10.35
CA LEU A 1063 -17.30 -20.44 -11.68
C LEU A 1063 -17.35 -21.97 -11.84
N THR A 1064 -17.97 -22.66 -10.87
CA THR A 1064 -18.08 -24.13 -10.83
C THR A 1064 -18.86 -24.71 -12.01
N ASN A 1065 -19.73 -23.91 -12.63
CA ASN A 1065 -20.45 -24.24 -13.86
C ASN A 1065 -19.53 -24.62 -15.05
N PHE A 1066 -18.27 -24.18 -15.08
CA PHE A 1066 -17.29 -24.60 -16.10
C PHE A 1066 -16.53 -25.89 -15.76
N TYR A 1067 -16.77 -26.50 -14.60
CA TYR A 1067 -16.12 -27.73 -14.15
C TYR A 1067 -14.58 -27.68 -14.19
N THR A 1068 -13.98 -26.53 -13.86
CA THR A 1068 -12.51 -26.35 -13.90
C THR A 1068 -11.79 -26.98 -12.70
N ARG A 1069 -12.52 -27.32 -11.63
CA ARG A 1069 -12.00 -27.88 -10.38
C ARG A 1069 -10.81 -27.04 -9.83
N PRO A 1070 -11.04 -25.80 -9.39
CA PRO A 1070 -9.98 -24.92 -8.90
C PRO A 1070 -9.39 -25.42 -7.56
N ARG A 1071 -8.08 -25.21 -7.36
CA ARG A 1071 -7.36 -25.46 -6.10
C ARG A 1071 -7.42 -24.29 -5.11
N ASN A 1072 -7.88 -23.14 -5.58
CA ASN A 1072 -8.24 -22.01 -4.75
C ASN A 1072 -9.72 -22.14 -4.38
N LEU A 1073 -10.02 -22.14 -3.08
CA LEU A 1073 -11.36 -21.90 -2.58
C LEU A 1073 -11.43 -20.55 -1.85
N PHE A 1074 -12.61 -19.95 -1.86
CA PHE A 1074 -12.91 -18.73 -1.14
C PHE A 1074 -13.80 -19.05 0.05
N LEU A 1075 -13.59 -18.40 1.18
CA LEU A 1075 -14.59 -18.38 2.25
C LEU A 1075 -15.50 -17.19 2.02
N ALA A 1076 -16.81 -17.45 1.96
CA ALA A 1076 -17.83 -16.42 1.79
C ALA A 1076 -17.73 -15.35 2.88
N ARG A 1077 -18.05 -14.12 2.49
CA ARG A 1077 -17.97 -12.97 3.39
C ARG A 1077 -19.19 -12.94 4.30
N ILE A 1078 -18.94 -13.08 5.60
CA ILE A 1078 -19.99 -12.94 6.62
C ILE A 1078 -20.00 -11.50 7.13
N ARG A 1079 -21.17 -10.85 7.12
CA ARG A 1079 -21.39 -9.50 7.65
C ARG A 1079 -22.09 -9.55 9.00
N ASN A 1080 -21.88 -8.55 9.85
CA ASN A 1080 -22.56 -8.39 11.13
C ASN A 1080 -23.46 -7.15 11.14
N PRO A 1081 -24.56 -7.12 10.36
CA PRO A 1081 -25.50 -6.00 10.43
C PRO A 1081 -26.12 -5.89 11.83
N ASN A 1082 -26.60 -4.69 12.17
CA ASN A 1082 -27.22 -4.41 13.45
C ASN A 1082 -28.71 -4.74 13.33
N PRO A 1083 -29.28 -5.61 14.18
CA PRO A 1083 -30.67 -6.03 14.07
C PRO A 1083 -31.68 -4.89 14.24
N ASN A 1084 -31.28 -3.79 14.90
CA ASN A 1084 -32.12 -2.62 15.15
C ASN A 1084 -31.95 -1.53 14.08
N PHE A 1085 -31.23 -1.82 13.01
CA PHE A 1085 -31.01 -0.92 11.89
C PHE A 1085 -31.20 -1.68 10.58
N ALA A 1086 -32.36 -1.50 9.95
CA ALA A 1086 -32.53 -1.85 8.56
C ALA A 1086 -31.78 -0.79 7.75
N GLY A 1087 -30.67 -1.21 7.14
CA GLY A 1087 -29.66 -0.37 6.47
C GLY A 1087 -30.21 0.75 5.62
#